data_AF-A0A0W8C3T2-F1
#
_entry.id   AF-A0A0W8C3T2-F1
#
_cell.length_a   1.000
_cell.length_b   1.000
_cell.length_c   1.000
_cell.angle_alpha   90.00
_cell.angle_beta   90.00
_cell.angle_gamma   90.00
#
_symmetry.space_group_name_H-M   'P 1'
#
loop_
_entity.id
_entity.type
_entity.pdbx_description
1 polymer ?
#
loop_
_entity_poly.entity_id
_entity_poly.type
_entity_poly.pdbx_seq_one_letter_code
_entity_poly.pdbx_strand_id
1 'polypeptide(L)'
;MDGEGAAETLEVTAKDVRDACISVKTQQAYRSSLRAMSKWIRDTKMEQAPTFFDASGNIDLDRFTLDEFDSFLMEKRKTVGVSTLNGYRSALKDLYRRQDVPLPNTFEKKMATLFSGLKRMQATKYQSGAPKESGKEPLPYSLYQQLCKATLVRQDAGFSHFFLSTQWNLMCRSESVQTLCTQHLSGIDDSVGCVMYKSKTNQEGGGPKDPRHLYANPYSPDTCWITALAIYLACRPTQPKGPLFPGSNQKVRFGNTLRQLINAKTGQTHYGTHSIRKGVATFACSGTTGGPSIASVCLRVGWSLGGVQDRYIRYESAGDQYLGRVVAGLPLNLADFAVLPPHFVNNQDVNLQKCVEEMFPMLRACSTLQDILKLCVASLVNHHSYLRELIPASHPLLSTFLFRYPDMMNHLEAALVRDTSTWMKPTGVPPHVELYKQLRQVQASIDNLPPVLLEGMSNLIEEKGVAAGNITKQVLEATIESLLLRAGLAQGAMSHAPQPVQHSDGDQVYYYSGKFHLLPEEFEFPRTGPCGAWQLWWFGDKSRGWPPLKKIHPHDLPKRSMRKTFSDWVMMIKHLTEAATAAGLAIPTQPTEKEASEIFSVAIEKLQLPPAKHKRRLAELSLPTVLRLVREAQSADKRQRGSDNP
;
A
#
# COMPACT_ATOMS: atom_id res chain seq x y z
N MET A 1 -7.85 0.92 52.40
CA MET A 1 -6.44 0.87 52.83
C MET A 1 -5.64 1.54 51.75
N ASP A 2 -5.35 2.80 52.03
CA ASP A 2 -4.71 3.75 51.14
C ASP A 2 -3.27 3.35 50.85
N GLY A 3 -2.88 3.56 49.60
CA GLY A 3 -1.54 3.37 49.08
C GLY A 3 -1.28 4.37 47.97
N GLU A 4 -1.58 5.64 48.23
CA GLU A 4 -1.04 6.75 47.43
C GLU A 4 0.48 6.73 47.59
N GLY A 5 1.17 6.16 46.61
CA GLY A 5 2.60 6.32 46.45
C GLY A 5 2.89 7.78 46.17
N ALA A 6 3.29 8.51 47.21
CA ALA A 6 3.87 9.84 47.09
C ALA A 6 5.02 9.77 46.08
N ALA A 7 4.81 10.37 44.90
CA ALA A 7 5.90 10.69 44.01
C ALA A 7 6.73 11.77 44.72
N GLU A 8 7.85 11.38 45.31
CA GLU A 8 8.92 12.31 45.70
C GLU A 8 9.25 13.15 44.47
N THR A 9 8.76 14.39 44.44
CA THR A 9 9.26 15.44 43.57
C THR A 9 10.69 15.74 44.01
N LEU A 10 11.64 14.98 43.46
CA LEU A 10 13.06 15.31 43.47
C LEU A 10 13.22 16.76 43.03
N GLU A 11 13.68 17.62 43.95
CA GLU A 11 14.02 19.01 43.64
C GLU A 11 15.04 19.04 42.50
N VAL A 12 14.62 19.58 41.35
CA VAL A 12 15.48 19.72 40.17
C VAL A 12 16.48 20.84 40.44
N THR A 13 17.77 20.52 40.57
CA THR A 13 18.80 21.53 40.83
C THR A 13 19.16 22.32 39.56
N ALA A 14 19.75 23.51 39.71
CA ALA A 14 20.28 24.27 38.57
C ALA A 14 21.34 23.48 37.76
N LYS A 15 22.06 22.56 38.43
CA LYS A 15 23.00 21.64 37.79
C LYS A 15 22.27 20.61 36.93
N ASP A 16 21.18 20.03 37.43
CA ASP A 16 20.36 19.08 36.67
C ASP A 16 19.77 19.72 35.41
N VAL A 17 19.35 20.99 35.49
CA VAL A 17 18.87 21.77 34.33
C VAL A 17 20.00 22.03 33.31
N ARG A 18 21.19 22.44 33.77
CA ARG A 18 22.35 22.66 32.88
C ARG A 18 22.88 21.36 32.26
N ASP A 19 22.73 20.24 32.96
CA ASP A 19 23.07 18.91 32.45
C ASP A 19 22.03 18.38 31.46
N ALA A 20 20.76 18.78 31.60
CA ALA A 20 19.69 18.46 30.66
C ALA A 20 19.89 19.06 29.25
N CYS A 21 20.77 20.05 29.09
CA CYS A 21 21.20 20.56 27.77
C CYS A 21 21.78 19.46 26.87
N ILE A 22 22.21 18.33 27.44
CA ILE A 22 22.79 17.20 26.71
C ILE A 22 22.13 15.91 27.16
N SER A 23 21.66 15.09 26.21
CA SER A 23 21.00 13.82 26.56
C SER A 23 21.87 12.92 27.43
N VAL A 24 21.25 12.16 28.36
CA VAL A 24 21.93 11.19 29.25
C VAL A 24 22.87 10.26 28.48
N LYS A 25 22.45 9.82 27.29
CA LYS A 25 23.25 8.98 26.40
C LYS A 25 24.51 9.69 25.88
N THR A 26 24.40 10.96 25.51
CA THR A 26 25.54 11.76 25.10
C THR A 26 26.48 11.99 26.29
N GLN A 27 25.94 12.24 27.49
CA GLN A 27 26.77 12.36 28.70
C GLN A 27 27.56 11.07 28.97
N GLN A 28 26.94 9.90 28.85
CA GLN A 28 27.61 8.59 28.96
C GLN A 28 28.68 8.40 27.88
N ALA A 29 28.39 8.81 26.63
CA ALA A 29 29.37 8.77 25.54
C ALA A 29 30.57 9.67 25.83
N TYR A 30 30.34 10.88 26.34
CA TYR A 30 31.41 11.81 26.73
C TYR A 30 32.23 11.28 27.90
N ARG A 31 31.59 10.71 28.94
CA ARG A 31 32.32 10.04 30.03
C ARG A 31 33.22 8.92 29.51
N SER A 32 32.73 8.13 28.55
CA SER A 32 33.50 7.06 27.92
C SER A 32 34.68 7.62 27.10
N SER A 33 34.46 8.69 26.35
CA SER A 33 35.49 9.42 25.61
C SER A 33 36.57 9.98 26.53
N LEU A 34 36.18 10.60 27.65
CA LEU A 34 37.10 11.15 28.65
C LEU A 34 37.91 10.05 29.31
N ARG A 35 37.30 8.92 29.68
CA ARG A 35 38.05 7.75 30.19
C ARG A 35 39.09 7.24 29.19
N ALA A 36 38.79 7.24 27.90
CA ALA A 36 39.75 6.84 26.87
C ALA A 36 40.94 7.81 26.77
N MET A 37 40.70 9.12 26.96
CA MET A 37 41.75 10.14 27.05
C MET A 37 42.57 9.94 28.33
N SER A 38 41.93 9.81 29.49
CA SER A 38 42.60 9.58 30.77
C SER A 38 43.48 8.32 30.75
N LYS A 39 42.99 7.24 30.13
CA LYS A 39 43.78 6.01 29.93
C LYS A 39 45.02 6.29 29.07
N TRP A 40 44.86 6.98 27.94
CA TRP A 40 45.99 7.32 27.08
C TRP A 40 47.03 8.21 27.79
N ILE A 41 46.60 9.18 28.60
CA ILE A 41 47.50 10.01 29.40
C ILE A 41 48.32 9.13 30.35
N ARG A 42 47.67 8.22 31.09
CA ARG A 42 48.35 7.30 32.02
C ARG A 42 49.34 6.39 31.30
N ASP A 43 48.95 5.85 30.15
CA ASP A 43 49.78 4.95 29.37
C ASP A 43 50.99 5.67 28.73
N THR A 44 50.86 6.94 28.34
CA THR A 44 51.89 7.67 27.56
C THR A 44 52.78 8.56 28.42
N LYS A 45 52.25 9.14 29.51
CA LYS A 45 52.97 10.09 30.38
C LYS A 45 53.58 9.45 31.62
N MET A 46 53.22 8.20 31.90
CA MET A 46 53.82 7.38 32.98
C MET A 46 53.92 8.14 34.30
N GLU A 47 55.12 8.41 34.81
CA GLU A 47 55.36 9.10 36.08
C GLU A 47 54.83 10.54 36.11
N GLN A 48 54.71 11.20 34.95
CA GLN A 48 54.14 12.55 34.86
C GLN A 48 52.61 12.54 34.79
N ALA A 49 51.97 11.37 34.59
CA ALA A 49 50.52 11.28 34.42
C ALA A 49 49.71 11.92 35.56
N PRO A 50 50.07 11.80 36.86
CA PRO A 50 49.33 12.46 37.94
C PRO A 50 49.21 13.98 37.77
N THR A 51 50.17 14.64 37.12
CA THR A 51 50.16 16.09 36.89
C THR A 51 49.10 16.55 35.88
N PHE A 52 48.49 15.62 35.13
CA PHE A 52 47.45 15.91 34.14
C PHE A 52 46.03 15.73 34.71
N PHE A 53 45.89 15.51 36.02
CA PHE A 53 44.60 15.33 36.67
C PHE A 53 44.40 16.33 37.81
N ASP A 54 43.19 16.88 37.90
CA ASP A 54 42.79 17.73 39.01
C ASP A 54 42.55 16.92 40.30
N ALA A 55 42.32 17.60 41.42
CA ALA A 55 42.04 16.96 42.71
C ALA A 55 40.77 16.07 42.70
N SER A 56 39.89 16.26 41.72
CA SER A 56 38.67 15.46 41.51
C SER A 56 38.90 14.27 40.57
N GLY A 57 40.12 14.09 40.06
CA GLY A 57 40.49 13.03 39.12
C GLY A 57 40.03 13.26 37.68
N ASN A 58 39.54 14.45 37.32
CA ASN A 58 39.29 14.83 35.93
C ASN A 58 40.57 15.29 35.26
N ILE A 59 40.57 15.36 33.93
CA ILE A 59 41.70 15.89 33.17
C ILE A 59 41.85 17.38 33.52
N ASP A 60 43.05 17.78 33.91
CA ASP A 60 43.44 19.17 34.15
C ASP A 60 43.61 19.88 32.79
N LEU A 61 42.74 20.86 32.52
CA LEU A 61 42.69 21.60 31.26
C LEU A 61 43.83 22.62 31.09
N ASP A 62 44.55 22.98 32.15
CA ASP A 62 45.72 23.86 32.08
C ASP A 62 46.97 23.08 31.67
N ARG A 63 47.00 21.77 31.99
CA ARG A 63 48.11 20.87 31.68
C ARG A 63 47.90 20.08 30.39
N PHE A 64 46.67 19.70 30.09
CA PHE A 64 46.31 18.95 28.89
C PHE A 64 46.12 19.89 27.69
N THR A 65 47.22 20.18 26.99
CA THR A 65 47.24 21.13 25.87
C THR A 65 46.59 20.60 24.59
N LEU A 66 46.38 21.47 23.61
CA LEU A 66 45.88 21.06 22.28
C LEU A 66 46.84 20.14 21.54
N ASP A 67 48.14 20.25 21.79
CA ASP A 67 49.14 19.42 21.11
C ASP A 67 49.18 18.01 21.73
N GLU A 68 48.91 17.89 23.04
CA GLU A 68 48.60 16.60 23.69
C GLU A 68 47.33 15.97 23.12
N PHE A 69 46.30 16.78 22.90
CA PHE A 69 45.05 16.30 22.32
C PHE A 69 45.23 15.86 20.86
N ASP A 70 46.01 16.57 20.05
CA ASP A 70 46.36 16.16 18.68
C ASP A 70 47.09 14.81 18.68
N SER A 71 48.04 14.63 19.61
CA SER A 71 48.77 13.37 19.78
C SER A 71 47.83 12.22 20.14
N PHE A 72 46.90 12.44 21.07
CA PHE A 72 45.85 11.49 21.40
C PHE A 72 44.98 11.14 20.19
N LEU A 73 44.55 12.14 19.42
CA LEU A 73 43.72 11.93 18.23
C LEU A 73 44.47 11.13 17.15
N MET A 74 45.77 11.38 16.96
CA MET A 74 46.59 10.63 16.00
C MET A 74 46.79 9.18 16.44
N GLU A 75 47.00 8.93 17.73
CA GLU A 75 47.09 7.57 18.26
C GLU A 75 45.76 6.82 18.05
N LYS A 76 44.64 7.46 18.39
CA LYS A 76 43.32 6.86 18.16
C LYS A 76 43.00 6.67 16.67
N ARG A 77 43.45 7.55 15.78
CA ARG A 77 43.19 7.44 14.33
C ARG A 77 43.67 6.11 13.74
N LYS A 78 44.71 5.50 14.32
CA LYS A 78 45.22 4.18 13.95
C LYS A 78 44.17 3.07 14.08
N THR A 79 43.23 3.23 15.03
CA THR A 79 42.25 2.19 15.38
C THR A 79 40.80 2.61 15.12
N VAL A 80 40.50 3.91 15.01
CA VAL A 80 39.14 4.42 14.83
C VAL A 80 39.01 5.41 13.67
N GLY A 81 37.81 5.47 13.09
CA GLY A 81 37.49 6.41 12.01
C GLY A 81 37.29 7.86 12.49
N VAL A 82 37.34 8.80 11.54
CA VAL A 82 37.23 10.26 11.78
C VAL A 82 35.96 10.66 12.55
N SER A 83 34.84 9.97 12.34
CA SER A 83 33.60 10.19 13.09
C SER A 83 33.77 9.99 14.60
N THR A 84 34.53 8.98 15.00
CA THR A 84 34.78 8.67 16.42
C THR A 84 35.70 9.72 17.03
N LEU A 85 36.70 10.19 16.27
CA LEU A 85 37.59 11.28 16.68
C LEU A 85 36.81 12.56 17.00
N ASN A 86 35.79 12.88 16.20
CA ASN A 86 34.93 14.03 16.47
C ASN A 86 34.15 13.90 17.79
N GLY A 87 33.86 12.66 18.22
CA GLY A 87 33.26 12.37 19.53
C GLY A 87 34.20 12.71 20.70
N TYR A 88 35.51 12.50 20.55
CA TYR A 88 36.49 12.95 21.54
C TYR A 88 36.58 14.48 21.59
N ARG A 89 36.59 15.16 20.43
CA ARG A 89 36.55 16.63 20.37
C ARG A 89 35.32 17.18 21.10
N SER A 90 34.15 16.62 20.86
CA SER A 90 32.92 17.05 21.54
C SER A 90 32.95 16.78 23.05
N ALA A 91 33.54 15.67 23.49
CA ALA A 91 33.68 15.35 24.90
C ALA A 91 34.66 16.29 25.62
N LEU A 92 35.79 16.65 24.98
CA LEU A 92 36.72 17.62 25.52
C LEU A 92 36.08 19.02 25.60
N LYS A 93 35.37 19.44 24.55
CA LYS A 93 34.61 20.70 24.55
C LYS A 93 33.57 20.76 25.68
N ASP A 94 32.92 19.62 25.95
CA ASP A 94 31.99 19.51 27.08
C ASP A 94 32.69 19.53 28.44
N LEU A 95 33.93 19.03 28.54
CA LEU A 95 34.72 19.13 29.77
C LEU A 95 35.05 20.60 30.10
N TYR A 96 35.52 21.38 29.12
CA TYR A 96 35.71 22.84 29.27
C TYR A 96 34.44 23.52 29.80
N ARG A 97 33.28 23.19 29.22
CA ARG A 97 31.97 23.71 29.66
C ARG A 97 31.63 23.31 31.11
N ARG A 98 31.91 22.06 31.52
CA ARG A 98 31.58 21.56 32.86
C ARG A 98 32.48 22.10 33.97
N GLN A 99 33.74 22.39 33.65
CA GLN A 99 34.70 23.00 34.58
C GLN A 99 34.64 24.55 34.54
N ASP A 100 33.72 25.13 33.74
CA ASP A 100 33.58 26.58 33.56
C ASP A 100 34.87 27.28 33.09
N VAL A 101 35.69 26.56 32.31
CA VAL A 101 36.95 27.06 31.74
C VAL A 101 36.70 27.52 30.30
N PRO A 102 37.12 28.74 29.91
CA PRO A 102 36.96 29.23 28.56
C PRO A 102 37.74 28.36 27.57
N LEU A 103 37.11 28.04 26.44
CA LEU A 103 37.79 27.35 25.34
C LEU A 103 38.94 28.21 24.80
N PRO A 104 40.13 27.63 24.54
CA PRO A 104 41.22 28.38 23.92
C PRO A 104 40.80 29.01 22.59
N ASN A 105 41.17 30.28 22.35
CA ASN A 105 40.80 31.01 21.12
C ASN A 105 41.21 30.30 19.82
N THR A 106 42.26 29.48 19.88
CA THR A 106 42.78 28.72 18.73
C THR A 106 42.11 27.35 18.55
N PHE A 107 41.33 26.87 19.51
CA PHE A 107 40.75 25.52 19.54
C PHE A 107 39.94 25.23 18.27
N GLU A 108 38.96 26.08 17.96
CA GLU A 108 38.06 25.84 16.82
C GLU A 108 38.81 25.88 15.49
N LYS A 109 39.77 26.81 15.32
CA LYS A 109 40.58 26.93 14.11
C LYS A 109 41.52 25.72 13.94
N LYS A 110 42.27 25.33 14.99
CA LYS A 110 43.16 24.15 14.96
C LYS A 110 42.38 22.88 14.66
N MET A 111 41.26 22.66 15.35
CA MET A 111 40.38 21.51 15.13
C MET A 111 39.79 21.49 13.72
N ALA A 112 39.33 22.63 13.19
CA ALA A 112 38.82 22.70 11.83
C ALA A 112 39.89 22.27 10.80
N THR A 113 41.12 22.77 10.93
CA THR A 113 42.24 22.42 10.06
C THR A 113 42.59 20.93 10.15
N LEU A 114 42.76 20.39 11.37
CA LEU A 114 43.10 18.99 11.59
C LEU A 114 42.05 18.05 10.99
N PHE A 115 40.77 18.27 11.30
CA PHE A 115 39.69 17.43 10.80
C PHE A 115 39.50 17.56 9.28
N SER A 116 39.80 18.73 8.69
CA SER A 116 39.82 18.91 7.24
C SER A 116 40.94 18.07 6.61
N GLY A 117 42.15 18.12 7.16
CA GLY A 117 43.29 17.31 6.73
C GLY A 117 43.00 15.80 6.82
N LEU A 118 42.49 15.33 7.95
CA LEU A 118 42.10 13.92 8.14
C LEU A 118 41.06 13.45 7.11
N LYS A 119 40.06 14.28 6.80
CA LYS A 119 39.05 13.97 5.78
C LYS A 119 39.64 13.92 4.38
N ARG A 120 40.55 14.83 4.03
CA ARG A 120 41.25 14.83 2.73
C ARG A 120 42.10 13.58 2.56
N MET A 121 42.92 13.24 3.55
CA MET A 121 43.72 12.00 3.52
C MET A 121 42.84 10.76 3.40
N GLN A 122 41.72 10.71 4.12
CA GLN A 122 40.75 9.62 4.03
C GLN A 122 40.11 9.55 2.63
N ALA A 123 39.78 10.69 2.03
CA ALA A 123 39.26 10.75 0.66
C ALA A 123 40.28 10.25 -0.36
N THR A 124 41.56 10.64 -0.25
CA THR A 124 42.65 10.12 -1.10
C THR A 124 42.78 8.60 -0.96
N LYS A 125 42.71 8.07 0.26
CA LYS A 125 42.73 6.63 0.53
C LYS A 125 41.56 5.89 -0.13
N TYR A 126 40.36 6.48 -0.13
CA TYR A 126 39.21 5.89 -0.83
C TYR A 126 39.33 5.98 -2.34
N GLN A 127 39.85 7.09 -2.87
CA GLN A 127 40.10 7.26 -4.30
C GLN A 127 41.11 6.21 -4.81
N SER A 128 42.07 5.82 -3.98
CA SER A 128 43.03 4.75 -4.27
C SER A 128 42.47 3.33 -4.06
N GLY A 129 41.16 3.17 -3.92
CA GLY A 129 40.49 1.86 -3.83
C GLY A 129 40.41 1.24 -2.43
N ALA A 130 40.82 1.96 -1.37
CA ALA A 130 40.64 1.42 -0.02
C ALA A 130 39.15 1.37 0.36
N PRO A 131 38.71 0.32 1.09
CA PRO A 131 37.33 0.20 1.51
C PRO A 131 36.93 1.35 2.45
N LYS A 132 35.67 1.79 2.34
CA LYS A 132 35.11 2.82 3.24
C LYS A 132 35.15 2.33 4.69
N GLU A 133 35.83 3.10 5.54
CA GLU A 133 35.98 2.78 6.97
C GLU A 133 34.72 3.10 7.78
N SER A 134 33.81 3.94 7.25
CA SER A 134 32.60 4.34 7.97
C SER A 134 31.50 4.85 7.05
N GLY A 135 30.26 4.78 7.55
CA GLY A 135 29.08 5.33 6.89
C GLY A 135 28.13 4.22 6.47
N LYS A 136 26.95 4.19 7.08
CA LYS A 136 25.87 3.31 6.66
C LYS A 136 25.34 3.76 5.29
N GLU A 137 25.17 2.85 4.36
CA GLU A 137 24.63 3.17 3.02
C GLU A 137 23.12 3.40 3.07
N PRO A 138 22.53 4.15 2.11
CA PRO A 138 21.08 4.23 1.93
C PRO A 138 20.51 2.83 1.68
N LEU A 139 19.47 2.45 2.43
CA LEU A 139 18.78 1.18 2.23
C LEU A 139 17.98 1.22 0.91
N PRO A 140 18.26 0.38 -0.10
CA PRO A 140 17.47 0.34 -1.32
C PRO A 140 16.00 -0.02 -1.03
N TYR A 141 15.06 0.51 -1.80
CA TYR A 141 13.63 0.25 -1.61
C TYR A 141 13.28 -1.24 -1.78
N SER A 142 13.92 -1.92 -2.74
CA SER A 142 13.76 -3.37 -2.94
C SER A 142 14.18 -4.17 -1.71
N LEU A 143 15.29 -3.79 -1.06
CA LEU A 143 15.72 -4.43 0.19
C LEU A 143 14.78 -4.09 1.35
N TYR A 144 14.23 -2.86 1.40
CA TYR A 144 13.17 -2.51 2.36
C TYR A 144 11.95 -3.42 2.21
N GLN A 145 11.42 -3.62 0.98
CA GLN A 145 10.30 -4.54 0.73
C GLN A 145 10.63 -5.97 1.19
N GLN A 146 11.83 -6.47 0.90
CA GLN A 146 12.25 -7.80 1.36
C GLN A 146 12.34 -7.90 2.88
N LEU A 147 12.80 -6.84 3.56
CA LEU A 147 12.84 -6.78 5.02
C LEU A 147 11.44 -6.67 5.62
N CYS A 148 10.53 -5.96 4.99
CA CYS A 148 9.12 -5.91 5.36
C CYS A 148 8.47 -7.29 5.33
N LYS A 149 8.61 -8.04 4.23
CA LYS A 149 8.13 -9.44 4.14
C LYS A 149 8.78 -10.33 5.19
N ALA A 150 10.10 -10.23 5.37
CA ALA A 150 10.82 -11.05 6.33
C ALA A 150 10.49 -10.72 7.78
N THR A 151 10.13 -9.47 8.11
CA THR A 151 9.69 -9.08 9.45
C THR A 151 8.24 -9.43 9.72
N LEU A 152 7.39 -9.45 8.68
CA LEU A 152 5.96 -9.77 8.78
C LEU A 152 5.72 -11.22 9.23
N VAL A 153 6.55 -12.17 8.77
CA VAL A 153 6.44 -13.60 9.14
C VAL A 153 7.10 -13.95 10.49
N ARG A 154 7.69 -12.98 11.19
CA ARG A 154 8.40 -13.24 12.45
C ARG A 154 7.43 -13.48 13.60
N GLN A 155 7.81 -14.40 14.47
CA GLN A 155 7.13 -14.68 15.73
C GLN A 155 7.51 -13.65 16.83
N ASP A 156 7.36 -12.36 16.54
CA ASP A 156 7.54 -11.27 17.52
C ASP A 156 6.28 -10.39 17.68
N ALA A 157 5.13 -10.98 17.34
CA ALA A 157 3.81 -10.33 17.39
C ALA A 157 3.81 -9.02 16.58
N GLY A 158 4.41 -9.00 15.39
CA GLY A 158 4.49 -7.83 14.52
C GLY A 158 5.39 -6.68 15.01
N PHE A 159 6.17 -6.85 16.07
CA PHE A 159 7.04 -5.79 16.62
C PHE A 159 8.04 -5.29 15.59
N SER A 160 8.82 -6.21 14.99
CA SER A 160 9.90 -5.80 14.09
C SER A 160 9.36 -5.20 12.81
N HIS A 161 8.22 -5.71 12.33
CA HIS A 161 7.53 -5.22 11.15
C HIS A 161 7.04 -3.79 11.35
N PHE A 162 6.30 -3.56 12.43
CA PHE A 162 5.77 -2.24 12.73
C PHE A 162 6.85 -1.21 13.04
N PHE A 163 7.92 -1.59 13.73
CA PHE A 163 9.06 -0.69 13.98
C PHE A 163 9.76 -0.29 12.66
N LEU A 164 10.01 -1.25 11.76
CA LEU A 164 10.61 -1.00 10.45
C LEU A 164 9.75 -0.06 9.60
N SER A 165 8.47 -0.40 9.42
CA SER A 165 7.51 0.39 8.63
C SER A 165 7.32 1.79 9.21
N THR A 166 7.28 1.91 10.54
CA THR A 166 7.18 3.21 11.22
C THR A 166 8.43 4.06 11.01
N GLN A 167 9.62 3.47 11.13
CA GLN A 167 10.86 4.21 10.91
C GLN A 167 10.97 4.71 9.45
N TRP A 168 10.58 3.87 8.49
CA TRP A 168 10.56 4.21 7.07
C TRP A 168 9.58 5.34 6.79
N ASN A 169 8.29 5.15 7.08
CA ASN A 169 7.24 6.09 6.72
C ASN A 169 7.34 7.43 7.47
N LEU A 170 7.83 7.44 8.72
CA LEU A 170 8.11 8.70 9.42
C LEU A 170 9.42 9.35 8.99
N MET A 171 10.26 8.67 8.21
CA MET A 171 11.60 9.14 7.80
C MET A 171 12.46 9.61 8.99
N CYS A 172 12.33 8.93 10.13
CA CYS A 172 12.92 9.38 11.39
C CYS A 172 14.04 8.44 11.88
N ARG A 173 14.67 8.81 13.01
CA ARG A 173 15.67 7.94 13.64
C ARG A 173 14.96 6.87 14.45
N SER A 174 15.58 5.70 14.61
CA SER A 174 15.08 4.66 15.51
C SER A 174 14.92 5.12 16.96
N GLU A 175 15.70 6.12 17.40
CA GLU A 175 15.52 6.78 18.69
C GLU A 175 14.18 7.54 18.79
N SER A 176 13.71 8.13 17.69
CA SER A 176 12.41 8.81 17.65
C SER A 176 11.26 7.81 17.63
N VAL A 177 11.43 6.67 16.94
CA VAL A 177 10.42 5.60 16.88
C VAL A 177 10.14 5.00 18.25
N GLN A 178 11.19 4.68 19.02
CA GLN A 178 10.99 4.06 20.35
C GLN A 178 10.30 4.99 21.36
N THR A 179 10.34 6.32 21.14
CA THR A 179 9.72 7.31 22.03
C THR A 179 8.33 7.74 21.57
N LEU A 180 7.77 7.10 20.55
CA LEU A 180 6.41 7.39 20.10
C LEU A 180 5.40 6.94 21.15
N CYS A 181 4.37 7.74 21.33
CA CYS A 181 3.23 7.44 22.17
C CYS A 181 1.96 7.43 21.32
N THR A 182 0.92 6.71 21.77
CA THR A 182 -0.38 6.66 21.09
C THR A 182 -1.01 8.05 20.94
N GLN A 183 -0.76 8.96 21.89
CA GLN A 183 -1.21 10.34 21.87
C GLN A 183 -0.56 11.18 20.76
N HIS A 184 0.52 10.70 20.15
CA HIS A 184 1.13 11.39 19.01
C HIS A 184 0.37 11.12 17.70
N LEU A 185 -0.55 10.14 17.69
CA LEU A 185 -1.29 9.72 16.51
C LEU A 185 -2.70 10.33 16.51
N SER A 186 -3.11 10.82 15.35
CA SER A 186 -4.46 11.31 15.08
C SER A 186 -4.89 10.96 13.67
N GLY A 187 -6.16 10.63 13.46
CA GLY A 187 -6.72 10.55 12.11
C GLY A 187 -6.73 11.93 11.46
N ILE A 188 -6.24 12.04 10.22
CA ILE A 188 -6.25 13.27 9.43
C ILE A 188 -6.67 12.92 8.01
N ASP A 189 -7.92 13.25 7.67
CA ASP A 189 -8.54 12.95 6.38
C ASP A 189 -8.40 11.47 6.01
N ASP A 190 -7.58 11.16 5.00
CA ASP A 190 -7.31 9.81 4.50
C ASP A 190 -5.97 9.21 5.00
N SER A 191 -5.41 9.78 6.06
CA SER A 191 -4.11 9.43 6.60
C SER A 191 -4.08 9.40 8.13
N VAL A 192 -2.98 8.92 8.70
CA VAL A 192 -2.69 9.06 10.13
C VAL A 192 -1.59 10.10 10.32
N GLY A 193 -1.88 11.19 11.01
CA GLY A 193 -0.91 12.19 11.42
C GLY A 193 -0.10 11.73 12.62
N CYS A 194 1.21 11.93 12.59
CA CYS A 194 2.10 11.70 13.73
C CYS A 194 2.84 12.98 14.11
N VAL A 195 2.55 13.54 15.29
CA VAL A 195 3.23 14.74 15.81
C VAL A 195 4.41 14.35 16.70
N MET A 196 5.60 14.86 16.39
CA MET A 196 6.81 14.64 17.20
C MET A 196 7.21 15.92 17.93
N TYR A 197 7.21 15.89 19.26
CA TYR A 197 7.60 17.03 20.10
C TYR A 197 9.11 17.25 20.19
N LYS A 198 9.91 16.22 19.91
CA LYS A 198 11.38 16.30 19.92
C LYS A 198 11.93 15.74 18.63
N SER A 199 12.81 16.50 18.00
CA SER A 199 13.59 16.08 16.83
C SER A 199 15.04 16.48 17.04
N LYS A 200 15.98 15.88 16.28
CA LYS A 200 17.41 16.20 16.45
C LYS A 200 17.76 17.65 16.16
N THR A 201 16.91 18.38 15.43
CA THR A 201 17.05 19.81 15.16
C THR A 201 16.15 20.67 16.04
N ASN A 202 15.21 20.07 16.78
CA ASN A 202 14.32 20.73 17.73
C ASN A 202 14.27 19.90 19.04
N GLN A 203 15.30 20.02 19.87
CA GLN A 203 15.39 19.30 21.15
C GLN A 203 14.56 19.96 22.26
N GLU A 204 14.33 21.27 22.14
CA GLU A 204 13.58 22.09 23.10
C GLU A 204 12.06 21.99 22.90
N GLY A 205 11.62 21.52 21.73
CA GLY A 205 10.20 21.35 21.43
C GLY A 205 9.43 22.66 21.20
N GLY A 206 10.13 23.80 21.11
CA GLY A 206 9.55 25.11 20.84
C GLY A 206 9.18 25.35 19.37
N GLY A 207 9.66 24.51 18.45
CA GLY A 207 9.30 24.58 17.03
C GLY A 207 7.86 24.14 16.71
N PRO A 208 7.35 24.44 15.51
CA PRO A 208 6.02 24.03 15.05
C PRO A 208 5.78 22.52 15.20
N LYS A 209 4.57 22.15 15.59
CA LYS A 209 4.16 20.76 15.89
C LYS A 209 3.46 20.14 14.69
N ASP A 210 4.14 20.15 13.56
CA ASP A 210 3.57 19.70 12.30
C ASP A 210 3.47 18.17 12.24
N PRO A 211 2.32 17.62 11.82
CA PRO A 211 2.14 16.18 11.69
C PRO A 211 2.93 15.63 10.50
N ARG A 212 3.45 14.41 10.66
CA ARG A 212 3.92 13.60 9.53
C ARG A 212 2.80 12.67 9.11
N HIS A 213 2.31 12.80 7.88
CA HIS A 213 1.17 12.02 7.38
C HIS A 213 1.61 10.62 6.93
N LEU A 214 0.99 9.60 7.48
CA LEU A 214 1.23 8.18 7.23
C LEU A 214 0.05 7.60 6.45
N TYR A 215 0.32 7.01 5.30
CA TYR A 215 -0.71 6.50 4.39
C TYR A 215 -0.75 4.97 4.38
N ALA A 216 -1.92 4.42 4.08
CA ALA A 216 -2.04 3.02 3.71
C ALA A 216 -1.52 2.79 2.28
N ASN A 217 -1.08 1.57 2.01
CA ASN A 217 -0.84 1.08 0.67
C ASN A 217 -1.65 -0.20 0.45
N PRO A 218 -2.90 -0.10 -0.06
CA PRO A 218 -3.77 -1.26 -0.30
C PRO A 218 -3.22 -2.25 -1.33
N TYR A 219 -2.22 -1.87 -2.13
CA TYR A 219 -1.63 -2.74 -3.14
C TYR A 219 -0.44 -3.55 -2.62
N SER A 220 0.09 -3.21 -1.44
CA SER A 220 1.29 -3.82 -0.89
C SER A 220 1.17 -3.99 0.64
N PRO A 221 0.45 -5.04 1.10
CA PRO A 221 0.19 -5.28 2.52
C PRO A 221 1.45 -5.40 3.38
N ASP A 222 2.57 -5.87 2.81
CA ASP A 222 3.85 -5.97 3.51
C ASP A 222 4.51 -4.60 3.74
N THR A 223 4.30 -3.59 2.91
CA THR A 223 4.86 -2.25 3.14
C THR A 223 3.87 -1.25 3.73
N CYS A 224 2.59 -1.61 3.77
CA CYS A 224 1.52 -0.75 4.26
C CYS A 224 1.68 -0.48 5.76
N TRP A 225 1.82 0.80 6.12
CA TRP A 225 2.01 1.20 7.51
C TRP A 225 0.78 0.92 8.37
N ILE A 226 -0.43 1.13 7.83
CA ILE A 226 -1.69 0.85 8.54
C ILE A 226 -1.86 -0.65 8.80
N THR A 227 -1.53 -1.52 7.83
CA THR A 227 -1.52 -2.97 8.04
C THR A 227 -0.52 -3.35 9.14
N ALA A 228 0.68 -2.77 9.11
CA ALA A 228 1.69 -3.04 10.13
C ALA A 228 1.25 -2.59 11.54
N LEU A 229 0.60 -1.43 11.65
CA LEU A 229 -0.01 -0.95 12.91
C LEU A 229 -1.10 -1.92 13.38
N ALA A 230 -1.99 -2.31 12.47
CA ALA A 230 -3.13 -3.17 12.78
C ALA A 230 -2.67 -4.52 13.33
N ILE A 231 -1.69 -5.16 12.70
CA ILE A 231 -1.11 -6.42 13.16
C ILE A 231 -0.48 -6.25 14.55
N TYR A 232 0.30 -5.18 14.74
CA TYR A 232 1.00 -4.93 16.00
C TYR A 232 0.04 -4.73 17.17
N LEU A 233 -1.01 -3.92 16.98
CA LEU A 233 -2.01 -3.66 18.01
C LEU A 233 -2.90 -4.88 18.26
N ALA A 234 -3.30 -5.60 17.20
CA ALA A 234 -4.15 -6.79 17.31
C ALA A 234 -3.48 -7.91 18.12
N CYS A 235 -2.15 -8.01 18.05
CA CYS A 235 -1.40 -8.97 18.86
C CYS A 235 -1.13 -8.48 20.30
N ARG A 236 -1.63 -7.29 20.69
CA ARG A 236 -1.46 -6.66 22.02
C ARG A 236 -2.76 -6.00 22.50
N PRO A 237 -3.87 -6.74 22.65
CA PRO A 237 -5.16 -6.16 23.02
C PRO A 237 -5.16 -5.48 24.39
N THR A 238 -4.27 -5.90 25.29
CA THR A 238 -4.14 -5.35 26.65
C THR A 238 -3.22 -4.12 26.75
N GLN A 239 -2.65 -3.64 25.64
CA GLN A 239 -1.76 -2.47 25.67
C GLN A 239 -2.56 -1.19 25.97
N PRO A 240 -2.27 -0.48 27.07
CA PRO A 240 -2.94 0.79 27.37
C PRO A 240 -2.41 1.92 26.48
N LYS A 241 -3.09 3.08 26.55
CA LYS A 241 -2.55 4.34 26.02
C LYS A 241 -1.17 4.66 26.60
N GLY A 242 -0.32 5.34 25.84
CA GLY A 242 1.04 5.68 26.26
C GLY A 242 2.09 5.23 25.23
N PRO A 243 3.27 4.74 25.67
CA PRO A 243 4.33 4.32 24.74
C PRO A 243 3.82 3.29 23.73
N LEU A 244 4.03 3.59 22.45
CA LEU A 244 3.62 2.72 21.34
C LEU A 244 4.45 1.43 21.34
N PHE A 245 5.72 1.53 21.71
CA PHE A 245 6.65 0.41 21.94
C PHE A 245 7.02 0.34 23.43
N PRO A 246 6.23 -0.34 24.28
CA PRO A 246 6.47 -0.39 25.71
C PRO A 246 7.77 -1.13 26.07
N GLY A 247 8.34 -0.82 27.23
CA GLY A 247 9.60 -1.38 27.71
C GLY A 247 10.84 -0.57 27.33
N SER A 248 12.00 -0.96 27.87
CA SER A 248 13.25 -0.25 27.64
C SER A 248 14.01 -0.81 26.43
N ASN A 249 14.89 0.01 25.84
CA ASN A 249 15.84 -0.42 24.80
C ASN A 249 15.22 -0.98 23.50
N GLN A 250 14.00 -0.57 23.13
CA GLN A 250 13.33 -1.07 21.91
C GLN A 250 14.13 -0.78 20.62
N LYS A 251 14.85 0.34 20.55
CA LYS A 251 15.81 0.61 19.48
C LYS A 251 16.89 -0.47 19.35
N VAL A 252 17.42 -0.94 20.48
CA VAL A 252 18.49 -1.97 20.49
C VAL A 252 17.92 -3.30 20.07
N ARG A 253 16.75 -3.67 20.61
CA ARG A 253 16.00 -4.88 20.21
C ARG A 253 15.77 -4.91 18.70
N PHE A 254 15.19 -3.84 18.14
CA PHE A 254 14.99 -3.73 16.69
C PHE A 254 16.30 -3.75 15.90
N GLY A 255 17.33 -3.03 16.37
CA GLY A 255 18.63 -2.98 15.72
C GLY A 255 19.32 -4.35 15.63
N ASN A 256 19.15 -5.21 16.63
CA ASN A 256 19.66 -6.58 16.62
C ASN A 256 18.89 -7.44 15.61
N THR A 257 17.55 -7.38 15.62
CA THR A 257 16.72 -8.09 14.62
C THR A 257 17.08 -7.67 13.20
N LEU A 258 17.17 -6.36 12.95
CA LEU A 258 17.50 -5.82 11.64
C LEU A 258 18.88 -6.30 11.16
N ARG A 259 19.88 -6.34 12.04
CA ARG A 259 21.21 -6.86 11.72
C ARG A 259 21.17 -8.34 11.33
N GLN A 260 20.43 -9.16 12.08
CA GLN A 260 20.27 -10.59 11.77
C GLN A 260 19.64 -10.78 10.38
N LEU A 261 18.57 -10.04 10.09
CA LEU A 261 17.87 -10.14 8.80
C LEU A 261 18.71 -9.66 7.62
N ILE A 262 19.44 -8.55 7.78
CA ILE A 262 20.35 -8.06 6.74
C ILE A 262 21.46 -9.07 6.49
N ASN A 263 22.12 -9.55 7.55
CA ASN A 263 23.19 -10.53 7.40
C ASN A 263 22.71 -11.79 6.68
N ALA A 264 21.51 -12.29 7.03
CA ALA A 264 20.91 -13.45 6.38
C ALA A 264 20.56 -13.21 4.89
N LYS A 265 20.20 -11.99 4.51
CA LYS A 265 19.77 -11.66 3.14
C LYS A 265 20.91 -11.23 2.21
N THR A 266 21.87 -10.46 2.71
CA THR A 266 22.88 -9.81 1.87
C THR A 266 24.32 -10.13 2.30
N GLY A 267 24.55 -10.65 3.51
CA GLY A 267 25.89 -10.78 4.09
C GLY A 267 26.59 -9.44 4.37
N GLN A 268 25.90 -8.31 4.20
CA GLN A 268 26.52 -6.99 4.27
C GLN A 268 26.36 -6.33 5.64
N THR A 269 27.46 -5.80 6.18
CA THR A 269 27.48 -5.14 7.49
C THR A 269 27.29 -3.62 7.41
N HIS A 270 27.27 -3.05 6.20
CA HIS A 270 27.16 -1.59 5.99
C HIS A 270 25.71 -1.07 6.06
N TYR A 271 24.70 -1.94 6.21
CA TYR A 271 23.33 -1.53 6.51
C TYR A 271 23.03 -1.54 8.02
N GLY A 272 21.99 -0.80 8.43
CA GLY A 272 21.53 -0.75 9.81
C GLY A 272 20.41 0.28 10.00
N THR A 273 20.04 0.60 11.25
CA THR A 273 18.90 1.49 11.50
C THR A 273 19.06 2.88 10.88
N HIS A 274 20.29 3.36 10.70
CA HIS A 274 20.56 4.62 10.00
C HIS A 274 20.36 4.54 8.47
N SER A 275 20.51 3.35 7.89
CA SER A 275 20.31 3.12 6.45
C SER A 275 18.87 3.30 6.05
N ILE A 276 17.91 2.95 6.90
CA ILE A 276 16.46 3.11 6.64
C ILE A 276 16.15 4.58 6.32
N ARG A 277 16.54 5.49 7.22
CA ARG A 277 16.30 6.93 7.05
C ARG A 277 17.01 7.54 5.84
N LYS A 278 18.23 7.06 5.54
CA LYS A 278 18.95 7.48 4.33
C LYS A 278 18.27 6.95 3.07
N GLY A 279 17.87 5.68 3.09
CA GLY A 279 17.21 4.97 2.00
C GLY A 279 15.90 5.61 1.61
N VAL A 280 15.02 5.88 2.58
CA VAL A 280 13.73 6.52 2.31
C VAL A 280 13.88 7.96 1.80
N ALA A 281 14.87 8.72 2.28
CA ALA A 281 15.16 10.06 1.77
C ALA A 281 15.66 10.00 0.32
N THR A 282 16.56 9.07 0.01
CA THR A 282 17.01 8.83 -1.37
C THR A 282 15.84 8.40 -2.25
N PHE A 283 15.05 7.42 -1.81
CA PHE A 283 13.89 6.91 -2.55
C PHE A 283 12.89 8.02 -2.88
N ALA A 284 12.56 8.89 -1.92
CA ALA A 284 11.67 10.02 -2.15
C ALA A 284 12.23 10.99 -3.21
N CYS A 285 13.54 11.26 -3.20
CA CYS A 285 14.16 12.18 -4.16
C CYS A 285 14.48 11.55 -5.53
N SER A 286 14.62 10.23 -5.61
CA SER A 286 15.13 9.53 -6.81
C SER A 286 14.09 8.64 -7.49
N GLY A 287 12.86 8.58 -6.99
CA GLY A 287 11.81 7.71 -7.54
C GLY A 287 11.24 8.19 -8.88
N THR A 288 11.39 9.47 -9.20
CA THR A 288 10.89 10.11 -10.44
C THR A 288 11.54 11.49 -10.61
N THR A 289 11.42 12.10 -11.79
CA THR A 289 11.74 13.51 -12.02
C THR A 289 10.68 14.47 -11.44
N GLY A 290 9.48 13.98 -11.08
CA GLY A 290 8.40 14.74 -10.44
C GLY A 290 8.27 14.56 -8.93
N GLY A 291 9.36 14.22 -8.23
CA GLY A 291 9.33 13.83 -6.82
C GLY A 291 8.95 14.96 -5.86
N PRO A 292 8.71 14.65 -4.57
CA PRO A 292 8.48 15.67 -3.55
C PRO A 292 9.65 16.67 -3.47
N SER A 293 9.35 17.91 -3.10
CA SER A 293 10.39 18.94 -2.99
C SER A 293 11.47 18.52 -1.98
N ILE A 294 12.72 18.88 -2.27
CA ILE A 294 13.83 18.63 -1.33
C ILE A 294 13.59 19.32 0.02
N ALA A 295 12.86 20.46 0.02
CA ALA A 295 12.43 21.13 1.23
C ALA A 295 11.54 20.23 2.10
N SER A 296 10.48 19.66 1.54
CA SER A 296 9.58 18.73 2.24
C SER A 296 10.34 17.50 2.76
N VAL A 297 11.26 16.96 1.96
CA VAL A 297 12.10 15.82 2.37
C VAL A 297 13.02 16.20 3.54
N CYS A 298 13.73 17.32 3.47
CA CYS A 298 14.61 17.77 4.54
C CYS A 298 13.83 18.05 5.83
N LEU A 299 12.68 18.74 5.74
CA LEU A 299 11.81 19.03 6.89
C LEU A 299 11.30 17.73 7.53
N ARG A 300 10.76 16.78 6.75
CA ARG A 300 10.29 15.49 7.27
C ARG A 300 11.43 14.64 7.83
N VAL A 301 12.63 14.61 7.23
CA VAL A 301 13.77 13.85 7.75
C VAL A 301 14.40 14.50 9.01
N GLY A 302 14.08 15.77 9.26
CA GLY A 302 14.68 16.58 10.33
C GLY A 302 16.14 16.93 10.01
N TRP A 303 16.37 17.40 8.77
CA TRP A 303 17.60 17.99 8.29
C TRP A 303 17.43 19.51 8.18
N SER A 304 18.51 20.24 8.46
CA SER A 304 18.57 21.68 8.21
C SER A 304 18.65 21.91 6.70
N LEU A 305 17.87 22.87 6.22
CA LEU A 305 17.96 23.39 4.85
C LEU A 305 19.19 24.29 4.70
N GLY A 306 19.58 24.96 5.80
CA GLY A 306 20.81 25.72 5.92
C GLY A 306 20.63 27.22 5.69
N GLY A 307 21.34 28.00 6.50
CA GLY A 307 21.44 29.45 6.36
C GLY A 307 20.08 30.15 6.32
N VAL A 308 19.85 30.89 5.24
CA VAL A 308 18.63 31.67 5.01
C VAL A 308 17.41 30.76 4.85
N GLN A 309 17.55 29.59 4.23
CA GLN A 309 16.41 28.72 3.90
C GLN A 309 15.65 28.24 5.14
N ASP A 310 16.34 27.94 6.24
CA ASP A 310 15.70 27.52 7.51
C ASP A 310 14.77 28.59 8.11
N ARG A 311 14.94 29.86 7.75
CA ARG A 311 14.10 30.97 8.26
C ARG A 311 12.83 31.16 7.45
N TYR A 312 12.90 30.94 6.13
CA TYR A 312 11.83 31.29 5.19
C TYR A 312 11.04 30.09 4.66
N ILE A 313 11.66 28.91 4.57
CA ILE A 313 10.98 27.70 4.10
C ILE A 313 10.38 26.98 5.30
N ARG A 314 9.05 26.91 5.32
CA ARG A 314 8.27 26.29 6.40
C ARG A 314 7.64 24.98 5.96
N TYR A 315 7.16 24.24 6.94
CA TYR A 315 6.33 23.08 6.69
C TYR A 315 5.05 23.51 5.97
N GLU A 316 4.67 22.72 4.97
CA GLU A 316 3.43 22.85 4.24
C GLU A 316 2.77 21.47 4.19
N SER A 317 1.50 21.39 4.59
CA SER A 317 0.78 20.12 4.73
C SER A 317 0.74 19.35 3.42
N ALA A 318 0.42 20.01 2.31
CA ALA A 318 0.36 19.39 0.99
C ALA A 318 1.68 18.72 0.58
N GLY A 319 2.82 19.35 0.90
CA GLY A 319 4.15 18.81 0.61
C GLY A 319 4.47 17.56 1.45
N ASP A 320 4.08 17.54 2.73
CA ASP A 320 4.25 16.36 3.58
C ASP A 320 3.26 15.24 3.24
N GLN A 321 2.02 15.57 2.89
CA GLN A 321 1.01 14.62 2.43
C GLN A 321 1.47 13.93 1.14
N TYR A 322 1.94 14.70 0.15
CA TYR A 322 2.50 14.14 -1.09
C TYR A 322 3.71 13.24 -0.81
N LEU A 323 4.65 13.71 0.01
CA LEU A 323 5.80 12.91 0.44
C LEU A 323 5.38 11.64 1.19
N GLY A 324 4.35 11.72 2.02
CA GLY A 324 3.79 10.60 2.79
C GLY A 324 3.28 9.49 1.88
N ARG A 325 2.55 9.84 0.82
CA ARG A 325 2.11 8.88 -0.20
C ARG A 325 3.27 8.24 -0.95
N VAL A 326 4.27 9.05 -1.34
CA VAL A 326 5.47 8.56 -2.03
C VAL A 326 6.18 7.53 -1.15
N VAL A 327 6.46 7.83 0.12
CA VAL A 327 7.19 6.90 1.00
C VAL A 327 6.36 5.68 1.41
N ALA A 328 5.03 5.76 1.37
CA ALA A 328 4.15 4.61 1.50
C ALA A 328 4.25 3.63 0.32
N GLY A 329 4.91 4.04 -0.78
CA GLY A 329 5.13 3.22 -1.97
C GLY A 329 3.94 3.20 -2.92
N LEU A 330 3.08 4.22 -2.88
CA LEU A 330 1.97 4.34 -3.82
C LEU A 330 2.48 4.60 -5.25
N PRO A 331 1.77 4.13 -6.29
CA PRO A 331 2.27 4.16 -7.66
C PRO A 331 2.17 5.56 -8.27
N LEU A 332 3.21 6.35 -8.12
CA LEU A 332 3.24 7.78 -8.44
C LEU A 332 2.86 8.14 -9.89
N ASN A 333 3.11 7.24 -10.83
CA ASN A 333 2.86 7.44 -12.25
C ASN A 333 1.50 6.87 -12.69
N LEU A 334 0.60 6.57 -11.76
CA LEU A 334 -0.75 6.06 -12.03
C LEU A 334 -1.79 6.91 -11.29
N ALA A 335 -3.02 6.94 -11.81
CA ALA A 335 -4.16 7.53 -11.10
C ALA A 335 -4.40 6.88 -9.72
N ASP A 336 -3.97 5.63 -9.56
CA ASP A 336 -4.05 4.85 -8.33
C ASP A 336 -3.14 5.38 -7.20
N PHE A 337 -2.28 6.36 -7.48
CA PHE A 337 -1.58 7.12 -6.44
C PHE A 337 -2.54 7.81 -5.46
N ALA A 338 -3.73 8.20 -5.96
CA ALA A 338 -4.78 8.83 -5.16
C ALA A 338 -5.70 7.81 -4.46
N VAL A 339 -5.29 6.54 -4.36
CA VAL A 339 -6.05 5.51 -3.63
C VAL A 339 -6.25 5.92 -2.16
N LEU A 340 -7.43 5.60 -1.62
CA LEU A 340 -7.78 5.77 -0.22
C LEU A 340 -7.35 4.54 0.60
N PRO A 341 -7.10 4.66 1.91
CA PRO A 341 -6.96 3.50 2.77
C PRO A 341 -8.23 2.63 2.72
N PRO A 342 -8.14 1.31 2.99
CA PRO A 342 -9.35 0.51 3.17
C PRO A 342 -10.18 1.12 4.31
N HIS A 343 -11.46 1.35 4.06
CA HIS A 343 -12.38 1.97 5.01
C HIS A 343 -13.80 1.47 4.78
N PHE A 344 -14.65 1.63 5.79
CA PHE A 344 -16.03 1.16 5.77
C PHE A 344 -16.98 2.21 5.23
N VAL A 345 -18.07 1.76 4.61
CA VAL A 345 -19.17 2.63 4.16
C VAL A 345 -19.82 3.31 5.37
N ASN A 346 -20.03 2.57 6.46
CA ASN A 346 -20.65 3.05 7.69
C ASN A 346 -19.75 2.79 8.91
N ASN A 347 -19.12 3.85 9.43
CA ASN A 347 -18.28 3.78 10.64
C ASN A 347 -19.06 3.56 11.95
N GLN A 348 -20.40 3.55 11.90
CA GLN A 348 -21.30 3.28 13.03
C GLN A 348 -21.92 1.87 12.96
N ASP A 349 -21.47 1.01 12.05
CA ASP A 349 -21.91 -0.38 11.98
C ASP A 349 -21.65 -1.11 13.31
N VAL A 350 -22.67 -1.81 13.81
CA VAL A 350 -22.62 -2.47 15.14
C VAL A 350 -21.58 -3.59 15.18
N ASN A 351 -21.41 -4.33 14.09
CA ASN A 351 -20.40 -5.40 14.00
C ASN A 351 -19.00 -4.81 13.95
N LEU A 352 -18.80 -3.69 13.26
CA LEU A 352 -17.53 -2.95 13.28
C LEU A 352 -17.19 -2.48 14.70
N GLN A 353 -18.13 -1.86 15.40
CA GLN A 353 -17.92 -1.38 16.77
C GLN A 353 -17.57 -2.54 17.72
N LYS A 354 -18.30 -3.66 17.62
CA LYS A 354 -18.00 -4.89 18.36
C LYS A 354 -16.61 -5.44 18.01
N CYS A 355 -16.24 -5.46 16.74
CA CYS A 355 -14.91 -5.91 16.33
C CYS A 355 -13.80 -5.02 16.90
N VAL A 356 -13.98 -3.70 16.92
CA VAL A 356 -13.01 -2.77 17.53
C VAL A 356 -12.90 -3.01 19.03
N GLU A 357 -14.02 -3.23 19.72
CA GLU A 357 -14.05 -3.53 21.15
C GLU A 357 -13.28 -4.81 21.50
N GLU A 358 -13.49 -5.87 20.75
CA GLU A 358 -12.85 -7.17 20.97
C GLU A 358 -11.37 -7.18 20.57
N MET A 359 -11.01 -6.47 19.50
CA MET A 359 -9.63 -6.44 18.99
C MET A 359 -8.75 -5.47 19.79
N PHE A 360 -9.31 -4.36 20.28
CA PHE A 360 -8.54 -3.25 20.87
C PHE A 360 -9.20 -2.71 22.17
N PRO A 361 -9.49 -3.57 23.17
CA PRO A 361 -10.32 -3.21 24.31
C PRO A 361 -9.77 -2.04 25.14
N MET A 362 -8.44 -1.95 25.29
CA MET A 362 -7.79 -0.87 26.06
C MET A 362 -7.67 0.44 25.28
N LEU A 363 -7.62 0.39 23.95
CA LEU A 363 -7.39 1.56 23.10
C LEU A 363 -8.69 2.19 22.59
N ARG A 364 -9.82 1.45 22.60
CA ARG A 364 -11.13 1.99 22.21
C ARG A 364 -11.55 3.21 23.04
N ALA A 365 -11.15 3.28 24.31
CA ALA A 365 -11.50 4.44 25.15
C ALA A 365 -10.76 5.73 24.71
N CYS A 366 -9.78 5.63 23.81
CA CYS A 366 -9.03 6.78 23.31
C CYS A 366 -9.71 7.35 22.06
N SER A 367 -10.40 8.49 22.23
CA SER A 367 -11.13 9.17 21.15
C SER A 367 -10.27 9.48 19.93
N THR A 368 -9.00 9.87 20.12
CA THR A 368 -8.08 10.19 19.02
C THR A 368 -7.67 8.97 18.18
N LEU A 369 -7.81 7.76 18.72
CA LEU A 369 -7.46 6.51 18.03
C LEU A 369 -8.67 5.84 17.39
N GLN A 370 -9.90 6.20 17.76
CA GLN A 370 -11.11 5.48 17.33
C GLN A 370 -11.17 5.24 15.82
N ASP A 371 -10.96 6.29 15.02
CA ASP A 371 -11.00 6.14 13.56
C ASP A 371 -9.76 5.41 13.02
N ILE A 372 -8.60 5.54 13.68
CA ILE A 372 -7.40 4.77 13.35
C ILE A 372 -7.62 3.28 13.58
N LEU A 373 -8.30 2.90 14.67
CA LEU A 373 -8.62 1.51 14.98
C LEU A 373 -9.59 0.92 13.94
N LYS A 374 -10.57 1.71 13.46
CA LYS A 374 -11.44 1.30 12.34
C LYS A 374 -10.65 1.08 11.06
N LEU A 375 -9.70 1.97 10.73
CA LEU A 375 -8.77 1.78 9.61
C LEU A 375 -7.90 0.53 9.79
N CYS A 376 -7.49 0.21 11.02
CA CYS A 376 -6.78 -1.03 11.32
C CYS A 376 -7.64 -2.27 11.03
N VAL A 377 -8.90 -2.28 11.47
CA VAL A 377 -9.83 -3.38 11.15
C VAL A 377 -10.03 -3.48 9.63
N ALA A 378 -10.34 -2.37 8.95
CA ALA A 378 -10.55 -2.34 7.51
C ALA A 378 -9.33 -2.87 6.74
N SER A 379 -8.12 -2.49 7.18
CA SER A 379 -6.87 -2.97 6.60
C SER A 379 -6.66 -4.48 6.80
N LEU A 380 -6.95 -5.01 7.99
CA LEU A 380 -6.88 -6.46 8.24
C LEU A 380 -7.91 -7.22 7.40
N VAL A 381 -9.13 -6.71 7.28
CA VAL A 381 -10.20 -7.30 6.44
C VAL A 381 -9.79 -7.29 4.98
N ASN A 382 -9.32 -6.16 4.44
CA ASN A 382 -8.89 -6.06 3.05
C ASN A 382 -7.73 -7.01 2.70
N HIS A 383 -6.88 -7.35 3.67
CA HIS A 383 -5.68 -8.16 3.45
C HIS A 383 -5.76 -9.57 4.06
N HIS A 384 -6.92 -10.02 4.52
CA HIS A 384 -7.03 -11.23 5.33
C HIS A 384 -6.52 -12.48 4.60
N SER A 385 -6.86 -12.66 3.30
CA SER A 385 -6.42 -13.80 2.48
C SER A 385 -4.90 -13.83 2.34
N TYR A 386 -4.30 -12.69 2.00
CA TYR A 386 -2.84 -12.55 1.89
C TYR A 386 -2.14 -12.87 3.22
N LEU A 387 -2.69 -12.36 4.34
CA LEU A 387 -2.12 -12.59 5.65
C LEU A 387 -2.20 -14.06 6.06
N ARG A 388 -3.33 -14.74 5.81
CA ARG A 388 -3.50 -16.18 6.09
C ARG A 388 -2.52 -17.05 5.30
N GLU A 389 -2.20 -16.67 4.06
CA GLU A 389 -1.26 -17.41 3.21
C GLU A 389 0.20 -17.16 3.62
N LEU A 390 0.56 -15.92 3.95
CA LEU A 390 1.95 -15.53 4.17
C LEU A 390 2.46 -15.84 5.58
N ILE A 391 1.69 -15.55 6.63
CA ILE A 391 2.18 -15.65 8.00
C ILE A 391 2.06 -17.09 8.52
N PRO A 392 2.99 -17.56 9.38
CA PRO A 392 2.91 -18.92 9.90
C PRO A 392 1.62 -19.14 10.70
N ALA A 393 1.07 -20.35 10.67
CA ALA A 393 -0.14 -20.71 11.41
C ALA A 393 -0.05 -20.42 12.92
N SER A 394 1.16 -20.45 13.49
CA SER A 394 1.43 -20.12 14.90
C SER A 394 1.48 -18.61 15.20
N HIS A 395 1.34 -17.75 14.20
CA HIS A 395 1.43 -16.30 14.39
C HIS A 395 0.23 -15.78 15.21
N PRO A 396 0.45 -14.98 16.28
CA PRO A 396 -0.62 -14.55 17.20
C PRO A 396 -1.81 -13.86 16.54
N LEU A 397 -1.58 -13.14 15.42
CA LEU A 397 -2.64 -12.50 14.64
C LEU A 397 -3.78 -13.47 14.28
N LEU A 398 -3.46 -14.71 13.89
CA LEU A 398 -4.46 -15.69 13.45
C LEU A 398 -5.34 -16.20 14.61
N SER A 399 -4.94 -15.93 15.86
CA SER A 399 -5.72 -16.24 17.06
C SER A 399 -6.59 -15.07 17.55
N THR A 400 -6.51 -13.91 16.90
CA THR A 400 -7.29 -12.71 17.28
C THR A 400 -8.77 -12.88 16.93
N PHE A 401 -9.65 -12.09 17.57
CA PHE A 401 -11.10 -12.17 17.39
C PHE A 401 -11.49 -12.20 15.90
N LEU A 402 -11.04 -11.22 15.12
CA LEU A 402 -11.39 -11.09 13.71
C LEU A 402 -11.02 -12.34 12.88
N PHE A 403 -9.89 -12.99 13.16
CA PHE A 403 -9.43 -14.17 12.41
C PHE A 403 -10.06 -15.49 12.87
N ARG A 404 -10.66 -15.51 14.08
CA ARG A 404 -11.40 -16.66 14.63
C ARG A 404 -12.86 -16.74 14.19
N TYR A 405 -13.47 -15.63 13.76
CA TYR A 405 -14.89 -15.55 13.39
C TYR A 405 -15.06 -15.23 11.88
N PRO A 406 -15.20 -16.24 11.00
CA PRO A 406 -15.36 -16.04 9.56
C PRO A 406 -16.59 -15.21 9.19
N ASP A 407 -17.70 -15.34 9.91
CA ASP A 407 -18.91 -14.57 9.63
C ASP A 407 -18.68 -13.06 9.85
N MET A 408 -17.94 -12.71 10.91
CA MET A 408 -17.54 -11.32 11.18
C MET A 408 -16.61 -10.80 10.08
N MET A 409 -15.65 -11.61 9.65
CA MET A 409 -14.74 -11.29 8.54
C MET A 409 -15.52 -11.00 7.26
N ASN A 410 -16.44 -11.88 6.88
CA ASN A 410 -17.23 -11.76 5.66
C ASN A 410 -18.20 -10.56 5.71
N HIS A 411 -18.86 -10.32 6.85
CA HIS A 411 -19.72 -9.14 7.05
C HIS A 411 -18.94 -7.85 6.84
N LEU A 412 -17.78 -7.73 7.48
CA LEU A 412 -16.95 -6.54 7.38
C LEU A 412 -16.33 -6.38 5.98
N GLU A 413 -16.00 -7.49 5.30
CA GLU A 413 -15.50 -7.42 3.92
C GLU A 413 -16.55 -6.89 2.95
N ALA A 414 -17.81 -7.30 3.11
CA ALA A 414 -18.93 -6.77 2.33
C ALA A 414 -19.20 -5.28 2.63
N ALA A 415 -18.86 -4.80 3.83
CA ALA A 415 -19.04 -3.41 4.25
C ALA A 415 -17.90 -2.46 3.85
N LEU A 416 -16.83 -2.97 3.22
CA LEU A 416 -15.73 -2.13 2.70
C LEU A 416 -16.16 -1.33 1.47
N VAL A 417 -15.67 -0.10 1.38
CA VAL A 417 -15.83 0.72 0.16
C VAL A 417 -14.97 0.10 -0.96
N ARG A 418 -15.60 -0.23 -2.09
CA ARG A 418 -14.92 -0.77 -3.30
C ARG A 418 -14.63 0.31 -4.35
N ASP A 419 -15.47 1.34 -4.41
CA ASP A 419 -15.42 2.41 -5.41
C ASP A 419 -15.24 3.80 -4.75
N THR A 420 -15.97 4.81 -5.24
CA THR A 420 -15.89 6.19 -4.76
C THR A 420 -16.41 6.31 -3.33
N SER A 421 -15.57 6.83 -2.43
CA SER A 421 -15.97 7.17 -1.07
C SER A 421 -16.87 8.41 -1.04
N THR A 422 -17.91 8.38 -0.21
CA THR A 422 -18.82 9.51 0.00
C THR A 422 -18.31 10.52 1.02
N TRP A 423 -17.40 10.12 1.90
CA TRP A 423 -16.98 10.92 3.05
C TRP A 423 -15.46 11.13 3.16
N MET A 424 -14.65 10.31 2.49
CA MET A 424 -13.19 10.44 2.51
C MET A 424 -12.67 10.91 1.15
N LYS A 425 -11.75 11.87 1.16
CA LYS A 425 -11.12 12.42 -0.06
C LYS A 425 -9.60 12.26 0.02
N PRO A 426 -8.92 11.98 -1.11
CA PRO A 426 -7.49 11.79 -1.09
C PRO A 426 -6.75 13.12 -0.94
N THR A 427 -5.85 13.22 0.04
CA THR A 427 -4.99 14.39 0.27
C THR A 427 -3.60 14.24 -0.38
N GLY A 428 -2.82 15.30 -0.57
CA GLY A 428 -1.45 15.19 -1.11
C GLY A 428 -1.34 14.63 -2.54
N VAL A 429 -2.37 14.80 -3.36
CA VAL A 429 -2.39 14.33 -4.75
C VAL A 429 -1.80 15.40 -5.66
N PRO A 430 -0.71 15.13 -6.41
CA PRO A 430 -0.12 16.11 -7.30
C PRO A 430 -0.94 16.28 -8.60
N PRO A 431 -0.84 17.42 -9.30
CA PRO A 431 -1.66 17.71 -10.47
C PRO A 431 -1.57 16.67 -11.59
N HIS A 432 -0.39 16.06 -11.81
CA HIS A 432 -0.21 15.06 -12.87
C HIS A 432 -0.99 13.76 -12.60
N VAL A 433 -1.26 13.43 -11.34
CA VAL A 433 -2.12 12.28 -11.00
C VAL A 433 -3.58 12.59 -11.34
N GLU A 434 -4.00 13.85 -11.21
CA GLU A 434 -5.34 14.27 -11.66
C GLU A 434 -5.44 14.23 -13.18
N LEU A 435 -4.38 14.61 -13.90
CA LEU A 435 -4.30 14.39 -15.35
C LEU A 435 -4.39 12.90 -15.71
N TYR A 436 -3.75 11.99 -14.95
CA TYR A 436 -3.91 10.55 -15.20
C TYR A 436 -5.33 10.06 -14.95
N LYS A 437 -6.05 10.61 -13.97
CA LYS A 437 -7.48 10.29 -13.77
C LYS A 437 -8.32 10.80 -14.92
N GLN A 438 -8.11 12.04 -15.36
CA GLN A 438 -8.80 12.60 -16.51
C GLN A 438 -8.50 11.80 -17.78
N LEU A 439 -7.24 11.41 -18.01
CA LEU A 439 -6.87 10.54 -19.13
C LEU A 439 -7.55 9.18 -19.04
N ARG A 440 -7.68 8.60 -17.84
CA ARG A 440 -8.44 7.36 -17.62
C ARG A 440 -9.93 7.55 -17.91
N GLN A 441 -10.51 8.70 -17.55
CA GLN A 441 -11.89 9.04 -17.87
C GLN A 441 -12.09 9.30 -19.36
N VAL A 442 -11.18 10.03 -20.01
CA VAL A 442 -11.19 10.25 -21.46
C VAL A 442 -11.04 8.94 -22.19
N GLN A 443 -10.14 8.06 -21.74
CA GLN A 443 -10.02 6.71 -22.31
C GLN A 443 -11.34 5.95 -22.15
N ALA A 444 -11.97 5.97 -20.96
CA ALA A 444 -13.28 5.35 -20.77
C ALA A 444 -14.37 5.99 -21.65
N SER A 445 -14.36 7.30 -21.86
CA SER A 445 -15.26 8.01 -22.78
C SER A 445 -15.00 7.64 -24.23
N ILE A 446 -13.74 7.46 -24.64
CA ILE A 446 -13.34 6.97 -25.96
C ILE A 446 -13.82 5.53 -26.12
N ASP A 447 -13.62 4.68 -25.12
CA ASP A 447 -14.09 3.29 -25.10
C ASP A 447 -15.63 3.23 -25.16
N ASN A 448 -16.33 4.24 -24.61
CA ASN A 448 -17.79 4.40 -24.63
C ASN A 448 -18.32 5.19 -25.84
N LEU A 449 -17.47 5.77 -26.69
CA LEU A 449 -17.88 6.55 -27.85
C LEU A 449 -18.61 5.71 -28.92
N PRO A 450 -18.12 4.51 -29.30
CA PRO A 450 -18.78 3.68 -30.31
C PRO A 450 -20.26 3.40 -30.02
N PRO A 451 -20.69 2.92 -28.83
CA PRO A 451 -22.10 2.67 -28.59
C PRO A 451 -22.96 3.94 -28.61
N VAL A 452 -22.46 5.07 -28.07
CA VAL A 452 -23.21 6.33 -28.00
C VAL A 452 -23.44 6.96 -29.38
N LEU A 453 -22.45 6.90 -30.27
CA LEU A 453 -22.57 7.40 -31.65
C LEU A 453 -23.54 6.55 -32.47
N LEU A 454 -23.45 5.22 -32.35
CA LEU A 454 -24.33 4.29 -33.07
C LEU A 454 -25.80 4.48 -32.68
N GLU A 455 -26.09 4.61 -31.39
CA GLU A 455 -27.45 4.90 -30.90
C GLU A 455 -27.95 6.26 -31.41
N GLY A 456 -27.10 7.28 -31.34
CA GLY A 456 -27.45 8.64 -31.74
C GLY A 456 -27.77 8.81 -33.22
N MET A 457 -26.94 8.23 -34.09
CA MET A 457 -27.16 8.29 -35.53
C MET A 457 -28.38 7.46 -35.95
N SER A 458 -28.68 6.36 -35.25
CA SER A 458 -29.88 5.56 -35.48
C SER A 458 -31.14 6.37 -35.20
N ASN A 459 -31.21 7.05 -34.05
CA ASN A 459 -32.34 7.90 -33.69
C ASN A 459 -32.55 9.07 -34.68
N LEU A 460 -31.47 9.69 -35.16
CA LEU A 460 -31.55 10.78 -36.15
C LEU A 460 -32.20 10.32 -37.47
N ILE A 461 -31.79 9.14 -37.95
CA ILE A 461 -32.27 8.56 -39.21
C ILE A 461 -33.76 8.22 -39.10
N GLU A 462 -34.18 7.71 -37.94
CA GLU A 462 -35.58 7.38 -37.64
C GLU A 462 -36.47 8.62 -37.51
N GLU A 463 -36.01 9.68 -36.82
CA GLU A 463 -36.82 10.88 -36.58
C GLU A 463 -36.93 11.83 -37.78
N LYS A 464 -35.86 11.97 -38.59
CA LYS A 464 -35.80 12.98 -39.65
C LYS A 464 -36.08 12.45 -41.05
N GLY A 465 -36.23 11.13 -41.21
CA GLY A 465 -36.69 10.47 -42.43
C GLY A 465 -35.83 10.76 -43.66
N VAL A 466 -34.97 9.81 -44.04
CA VAL A 466 -34.12 9.90 -45.26
C VAL A 466 -34.96 10.19 -46.53
N ALA A 467 -36.22 9.75 -46.55
CA ALA A 467 -37.13 9.90 -47.68
C ALA A 467 -37.66 11.34 -47.91
N ALA A 468 -37.53 12.25 -46.93
CA ALA A 468 -38.08 13.60 -47.01
C ALA A 468 -37.05 14.68 -47.41
N GLY A 469 -35.77 14.34 -47.57
CA GLY A 469 -34.71 15.30 -47.96
C GLY A 469 -34.32 16.30 -46.87
N ASN A 470 -34.72 16.06 -45.61
CA ASN A 470 -34.60 17.02 -44.50
C ASN A 470 -33.27 16.95 -43.72
N ILE A 471 -32.35 16.03 -44.06
CA ILE A 471 -31.04 15.94 -43.40
C ILE A 471 -30.12 16.99 -44.03
N THR A 472 -30.13 18.19 -43.45
CA THR A 472 -29.21 19.26 -43.83
C THR A 472 -27.88 19.12 -43.08
N LYS A 473 -26.80 19.71 -43.62
CA LYS A 473 -25.48 19.75 -42.97
C LYS A 473 -25.56 20.26 -41.52
N GLN A 474 -26.39 21.29 -41.28
CA GLN A 474 -26.61 21.85 -39.94
C GLN A 474 -27.25 20.87 -38.97
N VAL A 475 -28.20 20.04 -39.43
CA VAL A 475 -28.82 19.00 -38.59
C VAL A 475 -27.80 17.91 -38.25
N LEU A 476 -26.94 17.55 -39.20
CA LEU A 476 -25.88 16.57 -38.97
C LEU A 476 -24.81 17.10 -37.98
N GLU A 477 -24.38 18.34 -38.14
CA GLU A 477 -23.42 19.01 -37.24
C GLU A 477 -23.98 19.13 -35.82
N ALA A 478 -25.22 19.57 -35.65
CA ALA A 478 -25.88 19.66 -34.34
C ALA A 478 -26.06 18.29 -33.67
N THR A 479 -26.33 17.25 -34.45
CA THR A 479 -26.46 15.88 -33.93
C THR A 479 -25.11 15.34 -33.48
N ILE A 480 -24.06 15.55 -34.27
CA ILE A 480 -22.69 15.16 -33.89
C ILE A 480 -22.25 15.90 -32.63
N GLU A 481 -22.51 17.21 -32.51
CA GLU A 481 -22.23 17.98 -31.30
C GLU A 481 -22.99 17.44 -30.07
N SER A 482 -24.27 17.13 -30.22
CA SER A 482 -25.09 16.52 -29.15
C SER A 482 -24.55 15.15 -28.71
N LEU A 483 -24.09 14.33 -29.66
CA LEU A 483 -23.54 13.01 -29.35
C LEU A 483 -22.14 13.07 -28.75
N LEU A 484 -21.32 14.04 -29.17
CA LEU A 484 -20.02 14.31 -28.56
C LEU A 484 -20.19 14.84 -27.13
N LEU A 485 -21.23 15.64 -26.85
CA LEU A 485 -21.61 16.04 -25.48
C LEU A 485 -22.07 14.83 -24.66
N ARG A 486 -22.92 13.96 -25.22
CA ARG A 486 -23.41 12.74 -24.55
C ARG A 486 -22.31 11.72 -24.26
N ALA A 487 -21.30 11.63 -25.12
CA ALA A 487 -20.11 10.81 -24.92
C ALA A 487 -19.06 11.46 -23.99
N GLY A 488 -19.25 12.72 -23.60
CA GLY A 488 -18.38 13.45 -22.66
C GLY A 488 -17.12 14.07 -23.28
N LEU A 489 -17.09 14.32 -24.60
CA LEU A 489 -15.90 14.78 -25.34
C LEU A 489 -15.93 16.27 -25.73
N ALA A 490 -17.01 17.00 -25.46
CA ALA A 490 -17.11 18.44 -25.67
C ALA A 490 -17.40 19.19 -24.35
N GLN A 491 -16.61 20.22 -24.03
CA GLN A 491 -16.83 21.06 -22.84
C GLN A 491 -17.89 22.14 -23.11
N GLY A 492 -19.10 21.92 -22.61
CA GLY A 492 -20.09 22.95 -22.34
C GLY A 492 -20.31 23.08 -20.83
N ALA A 493 -20.20 24.29 -20.29
CA ALA A 493 -20.32 24.54 -18.86
C ALA A 493 -21.74 24.30 -18.31
N MET A 494 -21.77 23.70 -17.11
CA MET A 494 -22.83 23.67 -16.09
C MET A 494 -23.97 22.62 -16.15
N SER A 495 -24.02 21.87 -15.03
CA SER A 495 -25.14 21.40 -14.20
C SER A 495 -26.53 21.23 -14.84
N HIS A 496 -27.02 19.98 -14.90
CA HIS A 496 -28.42 19.69 -14.54
C HIS A 496 -28.63 18.22 -14.12
N ALA A 497 -29.62 18.05 -13.25
CA ALA A 497 -30.04 16.83 -12.55
C ALA A 497 -30.54 15.71 -13.49
N PRO A 498 -30.45 14.43 -13.08
CA PRO A 498 -30.84 13.31 -13.94
C PRO A 498 -32.37 13.19 -14.02
N GLN A 499 -32.87 13.08 -15.25
CA GLN A 499 -34.18 12.46 -15.53
C GLN A 499 -33.99 11.05 -16.10
N PRO A 500 -34.95 10.14 -15.86
CA PRO A 500 -34.80 8.73 -16.17
C PRO A 500 -35.05 8.47 -17.66
N VAL A 501 -34.11 7.79 -18.31
CA VAL A 501 -34.27 7.31 -19.70
C VAL A 501 -34.92 5.93 -19.68
N GLN A 502 -36.03 5.80 -20.38
CA GLN A 502 -36.65 4.52 -20.72
C GLN A 502 -35.93 3.92 -21.93
N HIS A 503 -35.44 2.68 -21.83
CA HIS A 503 -34.86 1.94 -22.95
C HIS A 503 -35.95 1.24 -23.78
N SER A 504 -35.91 1.40 -25.10
CA SER A 504 -36.66 0.60 -26.07
C SER A 504 -35.89 -0.67 -26.45
N ASP A 505 -36.64 -1.75 -26.67
CA ASP A 505 -36.18 -3.12 -26.90
C ASP A 505 -36.09 -3.39 -28.42
N GLY A 506 -34.88 -3.40 -28.99
CA GLY A 506 -34.64 -3.69 -30.41
C GLY A 506 -33.32 -4.46 -30.62
N ASP A 507 -33.35 -5.55 -31.39
CA ASP A 507 -32.18 -6.40 -31.66
C ASP A 507 -31.12 -5.63 -32.50
N GLN A 508 -29.87 -5.58 -32.04
CA GLN A 508 -28.76 -4.86 -32.67
C GLN A 508 -28.26 -5.59 -33.94
N VAL A 509 -28.08 -4.86 -35.06
CA VAL A 509 -27.63 -5.39 -36.36
C VAL A 509 -26.27 -4.80 -36.73
N TYR A 510 -25.36 -5.63 -37.25
CA TYR A 510 -23.97 -5.33 -37.63
C TYR A 510 -23.79 -5.44 -39.16
N TYR A 511 -22.91 -4.63 -39.76
CA TYR A 511 -22.63 -4.71 -41.21
C TYR A 511 -21.13 -4.89 -41.48
N TYR A 512 -20.76 -6.04 -42.03
CA TYR A 512 -19.40 -6.36 -42.47
C TYR A 512 -19.45 -7.30 -43.67
N SER A 513 -18.35 -7.40 -44.43
CA SER A 513 -18.27 -8.25 -45.63
C SER A 513 -19.39 -8.02 -46.67
N GLY A 514 -19.94 -6.81 -46.73
CA GLY A 514 -20.97 -6.40 -47.69
C GLY A 514 -22.39 -6.88 -47.39
N LYS A 515 -22.68 -7.38 -46.18
CA LYS A 515 -24.00 -7.89 -45.76
C LYS A 515 -24.30 -7.54 -44.31
N PHE A 516 -25.59 -7.56 -43.95
CA PHE A 516 -26.05 -7.37 -42.57
C PHE A 516 -26.00 -8.69 -41.80
N HIS A 517 -25.58 -8.61 -40.55
CA HIS A 517 -25.37 -9.73 -39.63
C HIS A 517 -25.95 -9.40 -38.25
N LEU A 518 -26.50 -10.39 -37.55
CA LEU A 518 -27.02 -10.24 -36.18
C LEU A 518 -25.96 -10.36 -35.08
N LEU A 519 -24.70 -10.61 -35.45
CA LEU A 519 -23.57 -10.73 -34.53
C LEU A 519 -22.37 -9.93 -35.05
N PRO A 520 -21.54 -9.35 -34.17
CA PRO A 520 -20.37 -8.56 -34.56
C PRO A 520 -19.29 -9.43 -35.22
N GLU A 521 -18.39 -8.82 -36.00
CA GLU A 521 -17.33 -9.51 -36.75
C GLU A 521 -16.33 -10.24 -35.82
N GLU A 522 -16.13 -9.70 -34.63
CA GLU A 522 -15.30 -10.24 -33.55
C GLU A 522 -15.98 -11.31 -32.69
N PHE A 523 -17.24 -11.68 -32.98
CA PHE A 523 -17.97 -12.68 -32.20
C PHE A 523 -17.21 -14.01 -32.12
N GLU A 524 -17.09 -14.54 -30.90
CA GLU A 524 -16.63 -15.89 -30.62
C GLU A 524 -17.58 -16.60 -29.65
N PHE A 525 -17.86 -17.90 -29.89
CA PHE A 525 -18.73 -18.68 -29.01
C PHE A 525 -18.10 -18.82 -27.61
N PRO A 526 -18.84 -18.49 -26.53
CA PRO A 526 -18.38 -18.74 -25.17
C PRO A 526 -18.09 -20.22 -24.93
N ARG A 527 -17.00 -20.51 -24.20
CA ARG A 527 -16.70 -21.86 -23.72
C ARG A 527 -17.57 -22.19 -22.52
N THR A 528 -18.83 -22.54 -22.77
CA THR A 528 -19.83 -22.82 -21.73
C THR A 528 -20.31 -24.28 -21.76
N GLY A 529 -20.95 -24.70 -20.66
CA GLY A 529 -21.68 -25.96 -20.56
C GLY A 529 -23.09 -25.85 -21.15
N PRO A 530 -23.87 -26.95 -21.17
CA PRO A 530 -25.22 -26.96 -21.75
C PRO A 530 -26.18 -25.91 -21.14
N CYS A 531 -26.03 -25.60 -19.84
CA CYS A 531 -26.87 -24.60 -19.16
C CYS A 531 -26.64 -23.20 -19.72
N GLY A 532 -25.38 -22.74 -19.80
CA GLY A 532 -25.08 -21.42 -20.34
C GLY A 532 -25.41 -21.30 -21.82
N ALA A 533 -25.29 -22.40 -22.59
CA ALA A 533 -25.75 -22.42 -23.98
C ALA A 533 -27.28 -22.31 -24.10
N TRP A 534 -28.03 -22.96 -23.21
CA TRP A 534 -29.49 -22.88 -23.14
C TRP A 534 -29.96 -21.46 -22.79
N GLN A 535 -29.30 -20.79 -21.84
CA GLN A 535 -29.60 -19.40 -21.49
C GLN A 535 -29.33 -18.44 -22.67
N LEU A 536 -28.16 -18.55 -23.30
CA LEU A 536 -27.80 -17.72 -24.46
C LEU A 536 -28.70 -17.99 -25.68
N TRP A 537 -29.24 -19.20 -25.82
CA TRP A 537 -30.16 -19.55 -26.90
C TRP A 537 -31.49 -18.77 -26.82
N TRP A 538 -32.03 -18.62 -25.61
CA TRP A 538 -33.32 -17.96 -25.38
C TRP A 538 -33.22 -16.45 -25.14
N PHE A 539 -32.15 -16.00 -24.48
CA PHE A 539 -32.04 -14.62 -23.97
C PHE A 539 -30.89 -13.82 -24.58
N GLY A 540 -29.94 -14.48 -25.24
CA GLY A 540 -28.73 -13.80 -25.74
C GLY A 540 -27.87 -13.26 -24.60
N ASP A 541 -27.04 -12.26 -24.89
CA ASP A 541 -26.25 -11.54 -23.90
C ASP A 541 -26.48 -10.04 -24.11
N LYS A 542 -27.41 -9.48 -23.32
CA LYS A 542 -27.80 -8.07 -23.39
C LYS A 542 -26.64 -7.11 -23.09
N SER A 543 -25.67 -7.55 -22.29
CA SER A 543 -24.48 -6.73 -21.96
C SER A 543 -23.50 -6.63 -23.12
N ARG A 544 -23.52 -7.62 -24.03
CA ARG A 544 -22.65 -7.70 -25.22
C ARG A 544 -23.39 -7.45 -26.53
N GLY A 545 -24.68 -7.12 -26.47
CA GLY A 545 -25.53 -6.88 -27.64
C GLY A 545 -25.87 -8.13 -28.46
N TRP A 546 -25.72 -9.33 -27.90
CA TRP A 546 -26.00 -10.55 -28.63
C TRP A 546 -27.48 -10.88 -28.56
N PRO A 547 -28.20 -10.99 -29.69
CA PRO A 547 -29.59 -11.42 -29.67
C PRO A 547 -29.67 -12.88 -29.20
N PRO A 548 -30.87 -13.34 -28.80
CA PRO A 548 -31.12 -14.76 -28.59
C PRO A 548 -30.56 -15.58 -29.75
N LEU A 549 -29.66 -16.53 -29.46
CA LEU A 549 -28.97 -17.28 -30.52
C LEU A 549 -29.91 -18.19 -31.32
N LYS A 550 -31.19 -18.29 -30.95
CA LYS A 550 -32.23 -18.88 -31.80
C LYS A 550 -32.60 -18.04 -33.03
N LYS A 551 -32.31 -16.73 -33.01
CA LYS A 551 -32.63 -15.77 -34.07
C LYS A 551 -31.53 -15.65 -35.15
N ILE A 552 -30.34 -16.19 -34.89
CA ILE A 552 -29.20 -16.10 -35.82
C ILE A 552 -29.21 -17.25 -36.84
N HIS A 553 -28.67 -16.98 -38.02
CA HIS A 553 -28.43 -17.94 -39.09
C HIS A 553 -26.92 -18.16 -39.34
N PRO A 554 -26.52 -19.25 -40.03
CA PRO A 554 -25.11 -19.50 -40.36
C PRO A 554 -24.41 -18.39 -41.16
N HIS A 555 -25.20 -17.50 -41.77
CA HIS A 555 -24.70 -16.31 -42.45
C HIS A 555 -24.27 -15.21 -41.47
N ASP A 556 -24.89 -15.10 -40.30
CA ASP A 556 -24.56 -14.14 -39.24
C ASP A 556 -23.24 -14.43 -38.52
N LEU A 557 -22.63 -15.59 -38.80
CA LEU A 557 -21.37 -16.01 -38.17
C LEU A 557 -20.15 -15.48 -38.95
N PRO A 558 -19.25 -14.73 -38.30
CA PRO A 558 -18.13 -14.08 -38.98
C PRO A 558 -17.16 -15.06 -39.66
N LYS A 559 -16.87 -16.20 -39.01
CA LYS A 559 -15.90 -17.19 -39.48
C LYS A 559 -16.61 -18.46 -39.97
N ARG A 560 -16.22 -18.98 -41.14
CA ARG A 560 -16.73 -20.28 -41.66
C ARG A 560 -16.54 -21.43 -40.67
N SER A 561 -15.45 -21.41 -39.89
CA SER A 561 -15.15 -22.40 -38.86
C SER A 561 -16.19 -22.46 -37.72
N MET A 562 -16.89 -21.36 -37.45
CA MET A 562 -17.87 -21.25 -36.36
C MET A 562 -19.23 -21.85 -36.70
N ARG A 563 -19.53 -22.09 -37.98
CA ARG A 563 -20.78 -22.72 -38.42
C ARG A 563 -20.92 -24.14 -37.88
N LYS A 564 -19.80 -24.84 -37.69
CA LYS A 564 -19.76 -26.16 -37.05
C LYS A 564 -20.16 -26.08 -35.57
N THR A 565 -19.59 -25.12 -34.83
CA THR A 565 -19.92 -24.88 -33.43
C THR A 565 -21.39 -24.50 -33.25
N PHE A 566 -21.93 -23.63 -34.10
CA PHE A 566 -23.35 -23.30 -34.09
C PHE A 566 -24.24 -24.52 -34.35
N SER A 567 -23.84 -25.38 -35.31
CA SER A 567 -24.57 -26.62 -35.60
C SER A 567 -24.56 -27.60 -34.41
N ASP A 568 -23.45 -27.67 -33.66
CA ASP A 568 -23.39 -28.46 -32.43
C ASP A 568 -24.30 -27.87 -31.33
N TRP A 569 -24.37 -26.54 -31.20
CA TRP A 569 -25.31 -25.88 -30.28
C TRP A 569 -26.76 -26.17 -30.66
N VAL A 570 -27.14 -25.99 -31.92
CA VAL A 570 -28.49 -26.29 -32.44
C VAL A 570 -28.89 -27.74 -32.14
N MET A 571 -27.99 -28.70 -32.38
CA MET A 571 -28.25 -30.11 -32.10
C MET A 571 -28.40 -30.40 -30.61
N MET A 572 -27.58 -29.76 -29.75
CA MET A 572 -27.73 -29.91 -28.31
C MET A 572 -29.05 -29.35 -27.79
N ILE A 573 -29.46 -28.16 -28.26
CA ILE A 573 -30.74 -27.54 -27.91
C ILE A 573 -31.90 -28.43 -28.36
N LYS A 574 -31.82 -29.00 -29.57
CA LYS A 574 -32.82 -29.95 -30.07
C LYS A 574 -32.99 -31.15 -29.13
N HIS A 575 -31.90 -31.77 -28.68
CA HIS A 575 -31.98 -32.91 -27.75
C HIS A 575 -32.52 -32.52 -26.37
N LEU A 576 -32.21 -31.32 -25.86
CA LEU A 576 -32.80 -30.81 -24.62
C LEU A 576 -34.31 -30.58 -24.77
N THR A 577 -34.74 -30.02 -25.91
CA THR A 577 -36.16 -29.82 -26.23
C THR A 577 -36.91 -31.15 -26.36
N GLU A 578 -36.33 -32.15 -27.03
CA GLU A 578 -36.89 -33.50 -27.14
C GLU A 578 -37.02 -34.17 -25.76
N ALA A 579 -35.98 -34.06 -24.91
CA ALA A 579 -35.99 -34.61 -23.56
C ALA A 579 -37.02 -33.92 -22.64
N ALA A 580 -37.15 -32.59 -22.72
CA ALA A 580 -38.18 -31.85 -22.00
C ALA A 580 -39.59 -32.26 -22.44
N THR A 581 -39.82 -32.40 -23.74
CA THR A 581 -41.12 -32.81 -24.30
C THR A 581 -41.47 -34.24 -23.88
N ALA A 582 -40.50 -35.16 -23.92
CA ALA A 582 -40.68 -36.53 -23.44
C ALA A 582 -40.96 -36.61 -21.93
N ALA A 583 -40.54 -35.60 -21.16
CA ALA A 583 -40.84 -35.45 -19.75
C ALA A 583 -42.20 -34.77 -19.46
N GLY A 584 -42.97 -34.43 -20.51
CA GLY A 584 -44.29 -33.81 -20.40
C GLY A 584 -44.28 -32.29 -20.24
N LEU A 585 -43.14 -31.61 -20.46
CA LEU A 585 -43.05 -30.16 -20.37
C LEU A 585 -43.39 -29.50 -21.71
N ALA A 586 -44.28 -28.50 -21.67
CA ALA A 586 -44.52 -27.60 -22.80
C ALA A 586 -43.41 -26.53 -22.84
N ILE A 587 -42.82 -26.28 -24.01
CA ILE A 587 -41.79 -25.26 -24.20
C ILE A 587 -42.44 -23.99 -24.74
N PRO A 588 -42.49 -22.89 -23.97
CA PRO A 588 -43.03 -21.62 -24.45
C PRO A 588 -42.22 -21.06 -25.63
N THR A 589 -42.87 -20.30 -26.51
CA THR A 589 -42.21 -19.61 -27.63
C THR A 589 -41.26 -18.49 -27.16
N GLN A 590 -41.53 -17.91 -25.99
CA GLN A 590 -40.68 -16.95 -25.28
C GLN A 590 -40.72 -17.27 -23.77
N PRO A 591 -39.88 -18.20 -23.29
CA PRO A 591 -39.87 -18.54 -21.87
C PRO A 591 -39.28 -17.38 -21.04
N THR A 592 -39.75 -17.22 -19.80
CA THR A 592 -39.06 -16.39 -18.79
C THR A 592 -37.78 -17.08 -18.31
N GLU A 593 -36.83 -16.34 -17.72
CA GLU A 593 -35.56 -16.93 -17.23
C GLU A 593 -35.79 -18.05 -16.20
N LYS A 594 -36.84 -17.91 -15.38
CA LYS A 594 -37.24 -18.92 -14.40
C LYS A 594 -37.75 -20.19 -15.08
N GLU A 595 -38.67 -20.05 -16.04
CA GLU A 595 -39.20 -21.19 -16.81
C GLU A 595 -38.10 -21.88 -17.63
N ALA A 596 -37.20 -21.13 -18.26
CA ALA A 596 -36.08 -21.71 -19.02
C ALA A 596 -35.14 -22.53 -18.12
N SER A 597 -34.90 -22.08 -16.89
CA SER A 597 -34.07 -22.79 -15.91
C SER A 597 -34.74 -24.06 -15.38
N GLU A 598 -36.05 -24.02 -15.14
CA GLU A 598 -36.85 -25.17 -14.73
C GLU A 598 -36.91 -26.24 -15.84
N ILE A 599 -37.19 -25.83 -17.09
CA ILE A 599 -37.19 -26.72 -18.26
C ILE A 599 -35.83 -27.38 -18.44
N PHE A 600 -34.75 -26.62 -18.34
CA PHE A 600 -33.39 -27.15 -18.49
C PHE A 600 -33.05 -28.21 -17.43
N SER A 601 -33.43 -27.96 -16.17
CA SER A 601 -33.12 -28.86 -15.05
C SER A 601 -33.76 -30.24 -15.23
N VAL A 602 -34.98 -30.28 -15.77
CA VAL A 602 -35.67 -31.55 -16.10
C VAL A 602 -35.09 -32.18 -17.37
N ALA A 603 -34.85 -31.38 -18.41
CA ALA A 603 -34.33 -31.86 -19.69
C ALA A 603 -32.95 -32.53 -19.56
N ILE A 604 -32.03 -31.94 -18.81
CA ILE A 604 -30.65 -32.43 -18.67
C ILE A 604 -30.59 -33.78 -17.93
N GLU A 605 -31.49 -34.02 -16.98
CA GLU A 605 -31.59 -35.30 -16.25
C GLU A 605 -32.20 -36.42 -17.10
N LYS A 606 -33.04 -36.06 -18.08
CA LYS A 606 -33.73 -37.00 -18.97
C LYS A 606 -32.96 -37.30 -20.27
N LEU A 607 -31.78 -36.70 -20.46
CA LEU A 607 -30.92 -37.05 -21.59
C LEU A 607 -30.44 -38.50 -21.48
N GLN A 608 -30.62 -39.25 -22.56
CA GLN A 608 -30.09 -40.61 -22.68
C GLN A 608 -28.57 -40.56 -22.89
N LEU A 609 -27.83 -41.13 -21.94
CA LEU A 609 -26.36 -41.15 -21.97
C LEU A 609 -25.84 -42.58 -21.73
N PRO A 610 -24.63 -42.92 -22.19
CA PRO A 610 -24.07 -44.25 -21.98
C PRO A 610 -23.83 -44.52 -20.49
N PRO A 611 -23.93 -45.79 -20.02
CA PRO A 611 -23.67 -46.13 -18.62
C PRO A 611 -22.27 -45.68 -18.18
N ALA A 612 -22.15 -45.20 -16.95
CA ALA A 612 -20.92 -44.67 -16.37
C ALA A 612 -20.64 -45.33 -15.02
N LYS A 613 -19.37 -45.59 -14.70
CA LYS A 613 -18.98 -46.13 -13.38
C LYS A 613 -19.28 -45.16 -12.22
N HIS A 614 -19.41 -43.86 -12.49
CA HIS A 614 -19.74 -42.82 -11.50
C HIS A 614 -20.78 -41.84 -12.05
N LYS A 615 -21.61 -41.26 -11.17
CA LYS A 615 -22.62 -40.24 -11.53
C LYS A 615 -21.91 -39.01 -12.12
N ARG A 616 -22.17 -38.72 -13.40
CA ARG A 616 -21.57 -37.58 -14.12
C ARG A 616 -22.25 -36.28 -13.69
N ARG A 617 -21.45 -35.24 -13.39
CA ARG A 617 -21.96 -33.87 -13.17
C ARG A 617 -22.08 -33.15 -14.51
N LEU A 618 -23.18 -33.35 -15.21
CA LEU A 618 -23.38 -32.86 -16.58
C LEU A 618 -23.31 -31.32 -16.72
N ALA A 619 -23.63 -30.59 -15.65
CA ALA A 619 -23.54 -29.13 -15.60
C ALA A 619 -22.10 -28.59 -15.63
N GLU A 620 -21.10 -29.40 -15.25
CA GLU A 620 -19.68 -29.02 -15.19
C GLU A 620 -18.91 -29.41 -16.49
N LEU A 621 -19.55 -30.10 -17.43
CA LEU A 621 -18.96 -30.52 -18.70
C LEU A 621 -19.20 -29.48 -19.80
N SER A 622 -18.23 -29.35 -20.71
CA SER A 622 -18.39 -28.48 -21.89
C SER A 622 -19.46 -29.03 -22.85
N LEU A 623 -20.19 -28.14 -23.53
CA LEU A 623 -21.27 -28.52 -24.45
C LEU A 623 -20.86 -29.58 -25.50
N PRO A 624 -19.71 -29.47 -26.19
CA PRO A 624 -19.29 -30.49 -27.17
C PRO A 624 -19.09 -31.88 -26.56
N THR A 625 -18.65 -31.94 -25.29
CA THR A 625 -18.44 -33.19 -24.57
C THR A 625 -19.77 -33.88 -24.26
N VAL A 626 -20.77 -33.12 -23.81
CA VAL A 626 -22.10 -33.66 -23.51
C VAL A 626 -22.80 -34.12 -24.80
N LEU A 627 -22.71 -33.33 -25.88
CA LEU A 627 -23.29 -33.71 -27.18
C LEU A 627 -22.66 -34.98 -27.75
N ARG A 628 -21.35 -35.18 -27.58
CA ARG A 628 -20.68 -36.43 -27.98
C ARG A 628 -21.25 -37.63 -27.24
N LEU A 629 -21.47 -37.53 -25.92
CA LEU A 629 -22.04 -38.62 -25.12
C LEU A 629 -23.47 -38.96 -25.56
N VAL A 630 -24.29 -37.95 -25.91
CA VAL A 630 -25.65 -38.17 -26.45
C VAL A 630 -25.58 -38.91 -27.79
N ARG A 631 -24.67 -38.51 -28.69
CA ARG A 631 -24.46 -39.19 -29.98
C ARG A 631 -23.97 -40.63 -29.83
N GLU A 632 -23.09 -40.89 -28.86
CA GLU A 632 -22.61 -42.23 -28.52
C GLU A 632 -23.76 -43.14 -28.04
N ALA A 633 -24.64 -42.63 -27.17
CA ALA A 633 -25.82 -43.36 -26.70
C ALA A 633 -26.79 -43.70 -27.85
N GLN A 634 -27.10 -42.75 -28.72
CA GLN A 634 -27.98 -42.96 -29.88
C GLN A 634 -27.38 -43.94 -30.89
N SER A 635 -26.06 -43.95 -31.05
CA SER A 635 -25.36 -44.90 -31.93
C SER A 635 -25.38 -46.31 -31.35
N ALA A 636 -25.33 -46.45 -30.03
CA ALA A 636 -25.47 -47.73 -29.34
C ALA A 636 -26.91 -48.29 -29.45
N ASP A 637 -27.93 -47.45 -29.24
CA ASP A 637 -29.36 -47.83 -29.36
C ASP A 637 -29.70 -48.23 -30.81
N LYS A 638 -29.17 -47.52 -31.82
CA LYS A 638 -29.31 -47.92 -33.25
C LYS A 638 -28.65 -49.26 -33.58
N ARG A 639 -27.51 -49.58 -32.96
CA ARG A 639 -26.83 -50.88 -33.15
C ARG A 639 -27.59 -52.02 -32.49
N GLN A 640 -28.23 -51.79 -31.34
CA GLN A 640 -29.09 -52.77 -30.67
C GLN A 640 -30.41 -53.01 -31.42
N ARG A 641 -31.07 -51.97 -31.95
CA ARG A 641 -32.30 -52.13 -32.76
C ARG A 641 -32.05 -52.76 -34.13
N GLY A 642 -30.83 -52.64 -34.67
CA GLY A 642 -30.42 -53.30 -35.92
C GLY A 642 -30.06 -54.78 -35.76
N SER A 643 -29.86 -55.28 -34.53
CA SER A 643 -29.62 -56.70 -34.24
C SER A 643 -30.87 -57.48 -33.83
N ASP A 644 -32.01 -56.80 -33.60
CA ASP A 644 -33.29 -57.38 -33.16
C ASP A 644 -34.35 -57.45 -34.29
N ASN A 645 -33.94 -57.38 -35.56
CA ASN A 645 -34.81 -57.66 -36.70
C ASN A 645 -34.16 -58.80 -37.53
N PRO A 646 -34.81 -59.98 -37.67
CA PRO A 646 -34.23 -61.18 -38.26
C PRO A 646 -33.86 -61.07 -39.74
#